data_AF-A0A6P5QK21-F1
#
_entry.id   AF-A0A6P5QK21-F1
#
_cell.length_a   1.000
_cell.length_b   1.000
_cell.length_c   1.000
_cell.angle_alpha   90.00
_cell.angle_beta   90.00
_cell.angle_gamma   90.00
#
_symmetry.space_group_name_H-M   'P 1'
#
loop_
_entity.id
_entity.type
_entity.pdbx_description
1 polymer ?
#
loop_
_entity_poly.entity_id
_entity_poly.type
_entity_poly.pdbx_seq_one_letter_code
_entity_poly.pdbx_strand_id
1 'polypeptide(L)'
;MDTFPSLFPPGGDSRLNPEPEFQNMLIDERVRCEHHKHNYQALKIEHKRLQEEYVKSQNELKRVLIEKQASQERFQLLLEDLRGELVEKDRDIEKMKLQVLTPQKLELVKAQLQQELEAPMRERFRTLDEEVERYRAEYNKLRYEYTFLKSEFEHQKEEFTRVSEEEKMKYKSEVARLEKDKEELHNQLLSVDPTRDSKRVEQLVREKTHLLQKLKSLEAEVAELRAEKENSGAQVENVQRIQVRQLAEMQATLRSLEAEKQSAKLQAERLEKELQSSNEQNTCLISKLHRADREISTLASEVKELKHANKLEITDIKLEAARAKSELERERNKIQSELDGLQSDNEILKSTVEHHKMLLVEKDRELIRKVQAAKEEGYQKLMVLQDEKLELENRLSDLEKMKVEHDVWRQSEKEQFEEKLRASQMAEEAARRELQSIRLKLQQQIVNTEKAEKEKLENSELKQQISHLQIQVTSLTQSENDLLNSNQMLKDMVERLKQECRNLRSQAEKAQLDVEKTLEEKQIQWLEEKHKLHERITDREEKYNQAKEKLQRAATAQKKRKSLHENKLKRLQEKVEVLEAKKEELETENQVLNRQNVPFEEYTRLQKRLKDIQRRHNEFRSLILVPNMPPTASINPANFQSSAIVPGVELSFPPHLQEEQHQRELSLLRKRLEELETTQRKQLEELGSPGE
;
A
#
# COMPACT_ATOMS: atom_id res chain seq x y z
N MET A 1 17.45 33.21 104.78
CA MET A 1 17.31 34.57 105.32
C MET A 1 16.05 34.60 106.17
N ASP A 2 16.28 34.72 107.48
CA ASP A 2 15.52 35.54 108.43
C ASP A 2 14.12 35.12 108.94
N THR A 3 14.15 34.73 110.23
CA THR A 3 13.26 35.14 111.34
C THR A 3 11.83 34.61 111.48
N PHE A 4 11.63 33.84 112.56
CA PHE A 4 10.39 33.75 113.36
C PHE A 4 9.98 35.14 113.91
N PRO A 5 8.68 35.42 114.12
CA PRO A 5 8.04 35.16 115.44
C PRO A 5 6.63 34.53 115.29
N SER A 6 6.15 33.59 116.13
CA SER A 6 5.97 33.61 117.59
C SER A 6 5.15 34.80 118.11
N LEU A 7 3.82 34.74 117.97
CA LEU A 7 2.87 35.65 118.66
C LEU A 7 1.59 34.90 119.06
N PHE A 8 1.53 34.48 120.33
CA PHE A 8 0.28 34.23 121.05
C PHE A 8 -0.11 35.52 121.78
N PRO A 9 -1.38 35.96 121.75
CA PRO A 9 -1.98 36.80 122.78
C PRO A 9 -2.80 35.97 123.80
N PRO A 10 -2.96 36.43 125.06
CA PRO A 10 -3.47 35.60 126.15
C PRO A 10 -4.92 35.91 126.59
N GLY A 11 -5.56 34.94 127.24
CA GLY A 11 -6.50 35.13 128.36
C GLY A 11 -7.88 35.75 128.07
N GLY A 12 -8.95 35.04 128.47
CA GLY A 12 -10.30 35.63 128.50
C GLY A 12 -11.41 34.59 128.63
N ASP A 13 -11.72 34.18 129.86
CA ASP A 13 -12.96 33.44 130.14
C ASP A 13 -14.18 34.27 129.80
N SER A 14 -15.06 33.76 128.94
CA SER A 14 -16.50 33.97 129.04
C SER A 14 -17.27 32.86 128.35
N ARG A 15 -18.05 32.14 129.16
CA ARG A 15 -18.93 31.04 128.75
C ARG A 15 -19.90 31.48 127.65
N LEU A 16 -19.92 30.75 126.54
CA LEU A 16 -21.12 30.25 125.86
C LEU A 16 -20.66 29.06 125.00
N ASN A 17 -21.35 27.91 125.08
CA ASN A 17 -20.96 26.69 124.35
C ASN A 17 -21.05 26.87 122.83
N PRO A 18 -19.95 26.67 122.07
CA PRO A 18 -19.96 26.35 120.66
C PRO A 18 -19.57 24.88 120.43
N GLU A 19 -19.71 24.03 121.46
CA GLU A 19 -19.28 22.62 121.43
C GLU A 19 -19.85 21.84 120.21
N PRO A 20 -21.15 21.95 119.84
CA PRO A 20 -21.65 21.33 118.60
C PRO A 20 -21.19 22.06 117.33
N GLU A 21 -20.95 23.38 117.37
CA GLU A 21 -20.52 24.17 116.20
C GLU A 21 -19.06 23.87 115.83
N PHE A 22 -18.18 23.75 116.83
CA PHE A 22 -16.77 23.40 116.64
C PHE A 22 -16.62 21.94 116.18
N GLN A 23 -17.47 21.04 116.69
CA GLN A 23 -17.50 19.65 116.26
C GLN A 23 -18.03 19.51 114.82
N ASN A 24 -19.05 20.29 114.44
CA ASN A 24 -19.52 20.39 113.05
C ASN A 24 -18.44 20.98 112.13
N MET A 25 -17.76 22.06 112.52
CA MET A 25 -16.64 22.61 111.73
C MET A 25 -15.52 21.59 111.51
N LEU A 26 -15.19 20.75 112.51
CA LEU A 26 -14.20 19.68 112.37
C LEU A 26 -14.67 18.52 111.47
N ILE A 27 -15.97 18.23 111.45
CA ILE A 27 -16.57 17.25 110.53
C ILE A 27 -16.56 17.80 109.11
N ASP A 28 -17.02 19.04 108.90
CA ASP A 28 -17.00 19.72 107.61
C ASP A 28 -15.57 19.87 107.06
N GLU A 29 -14.58 20.14 107.92
CA GLU A 29 -13.18 20.20 107.51
C GLU A 29 -12.61 18.83 107.12
N ARG A 30 -13.01 17.77 107.83
CA ARG A 30 -12.67 16.39 107.45
C ARG A 30 -13.31 15.99 106.13
N VAL A 31 -14.58 16.35 105.91
CA VAL A 31 -15.31 16.12 104.66
C VAL A 31 -14.67 16.92 103.51
N ARG A 32 -14.28 18.18 103.74
CA ARG A 32 -13.54 19.00 102.76
C ARG A 32 -12.18 18.38 102.44
N CYS A 33 -11.42 17.94 103.43
CA CYS A 33 -10.14 17.26 103.23
C CYS A 33 -10.28 15.96 102.40
N GLU A 34 -11.28 15.11 102.69
CA GLU A 34 -11.54 13.94 101.85
C GLU A 34 -12.05 14.31 100.45
N HIS A 35 -12.84 15.39 100.29
CA HIS A 35 -13.21 15.93 98.97
C HIS A 35 -11.99 16.41 98.19
N HIS A 36 -11.07 17.17 98.81
CA HIS A 36 -9.84 17.64 98.17
C HIS A 36 -8.93 16.47 97.79
N LYS A 37 -8.88 15.41 98.61
CA LYS A 37 -8.14 14.18 98.32
C LYS A 37 -8.75 13.39 97.16
N HIS A 38 -10.08 13.25 97.09
CA HIS A 38 -10.76 12.65 95.93
C HIS A 38 -10.55 13.48 94.67
N ASN A 39 -10.70 14.81 94.75
CA ASN A 39 -10.47 15.72 93.63
C ASN A 39 -9.01 15.66 93.14
N TYR A 40 -8.03 15.58 94.04
CA TYR A 40 -6.62 15.40 93.67
C TYR A 40 -6.37 14.04 93.02
N GLN A 41 -6.98 12.96 93.50
CA GLN A 41 -6.88 11.64 92.88
C GLN A 41 -7.52 11.59 91.50
N ALA A 42 -8.73 12.17 91.34
CA ALA A 42 -9.40 12.30 90.05
C ALA A 42 -8.55 13.14 89.06
N LEU A 43 -8.05 14.30 89.49
CA LEU A 43 -7.18 15.15 88.68
C LEU A 43 -5.87 14.45 88.29
N LYS A 44 -5.31 13.62 89.18
CA LYS A 44 -4.11 12.80 88.88
C LYS A 44 -4.40 11.70 87.85
N ILE A 45 -5.58 11.09 87.89
CA ILE A 45 -6.03 10.11 86.89
C ILE A 45 -6.24 10.79 85.54
N GLU A 46 -6.97 11.91 85.51
CA GLU A 46 -7.19 12.70 84.28
C GLU A 46 -5.88 13.23 83.69
N HIS A 47 -4.96 13.75 84.52
CA HIS A 47 -3.64 14.17 84.06
C HIS A 47 -2.85 13.01 83.44
N LYS A 48 -2.90 11.82 84.03
CA LYS A 48 -2.27 10.62 83.45
C LYS A 48 -2.93 10.22 82.13
N ARG A 49 -4.27 10.27 82.04
CA ARG A 49 -5.02 9.98 80.80
C ARG A 49 -4.63 10.96 79.69
N LEU A 50 -4.61 12.25 79.97
CA LEU A 50 -4.18 13.30 79.04
C LEU A 50 -2.71 13.16 78.64
N GLN A 51 -1.83 12.74 79.56
CA GLN A 51 -0.43 12.46 79.24
C GLN A 51 -0.29 11.26 78.29
N GLU A 52 -1.06 10.19 78.50
CA GLU A 52 -1.11 9.03 77.62
C GLU A 52 -1.73 9.37 76.25
N GLU A 53 -2.78 10.19 76.21
CA GLU A 53 -3.39 10.72 74.98
C GLU A 53 -2.41 11.61 74.20
N TYR A 54 -1.67 12.50 74.88
CA TYR A 54 -0.63 13.33 74.29
C TYR A 54 0.49 12.48 73.67
N VAL A 55 1.00 11.46 74.39
CA VAL A 55 2.03 10.55 73.86
C VAL A 55 1.52 9.74 72.67
N LYS A 56 0.28 9.25 72.72
CA LYS A 56 -0.37 8.57 71.57
C LYS A 56 -0.44 9.50 70.35
N SER A 57 -0.90 10.73 70.56
CA SER A 57 -1.05 11.74 69.50
C SER A 57 0.30 12.16 68.90
N GLN A 58 1.34 12.30 69.73
CA GLN A 58 2.69 12.60 69.29
C GLN A 58 3.30 11.44 68.47
N ASN A 59 3.03 10.19 68.85
CA ASN A 59 3.49 9.02 68.11
C ASN A 59 2.75 8.86 66.78
N GLU A 60 1.45 9.16 66.74
CA GLU A 60 0.67 9.16 65.50
C GLU A 60 1.15 10.23 64.53
N LEU A 61 1.43 11.45 65.02
CA LEU A 61 2.02 12.51 64.22
C LEU A 61 3.38 12.10 63.61
N LYS A 62 4.24 11.41 64.38
CA LYS A 62 5.51 10.86 63.87
C LYS A 62 5.28 9.80 62.78
N ARG A 63 4.30 8.91 62.96
CA ARG A 63 3.92 7.89 61.97
C ARG A 63 3.49 8.55 60.65
N VAL A 64 2.55 9.48 60.72
CA VAL A 64 2.02 10.21 59.55
C VAL A 64 3.11 11.04 58.85
N LEU A 65 4.07 11.60 59.59
CA LEU A 65 5.23 12.29 58.99
C LEU A 65 6.14 11.33 58.21
N ILE A 66 6.42 10.15 58.75
CA ILE A 66 7.22 9.10 58.07
C ILE A 66 6.48 8.57 56.84
N GLU A 67 5.18 8.30 56.95
CA GLU A 67 4.35 7.86 55.82
C GLU A 67 4.27 8.92 54.72
N LYS A 68 4.12 10.20 55.08
CA LYS A 68 4.18 11.32 54.15
C LYS A 68 5.53 11.36 53.44
N GLN A 69 6.63 11.28 54.16
CA GLN A 69 7.97 11.28 53.58
C GLN A 69 8.18 10.09 52.62
N ALA A 70 7.82 8.88 53.03
CA ALA A 70 7.93 7.69 52.19
C ALA A 70 7.04 7.76 50.94
N SER A 71 5.86 8.39 51.02
CA SER A 71 5.03 8.65 49.82
C SER A 71 5.67 9.68 48.88
N GLN A 72 6.28 10.73 49.43
CA GLN A 72 7.00 11.74 48.65
C GLN A 72 8.21 11.16 47.93
N GLU A 73 9.00 10.32 48.60
CA GLU A 73 10.15 9.60 48.01
C GLU A 73 9.69 8.67 46.87
N ARG A 74 8.58 7.93 47.04
CA ARG A 74 7.98 7.11 45.97
C ARG A 74 7.54 7.93 44.76
N PHE A 75 6.93 9.10 44.98
CA PHE A 75 6.55 10.00 43.87
C PHE A 75 7.77 10.61 43.18
N GLN A 76 8.87 10.87 43.90
CA GLN A 76 10.12 11.34 43.30
C GLN A 76 10.74 10.27 42.40
N LEU A 77 10.84 9.02 42.87
CA LEU A 77 11.32 7.89 42.06
C LEU A 77 10.48 7.69 40.80
N LEU A 78 9.15 7.67 40.91
CA LEU A 78 8.27 7.55 39.74
C LEU A 78 8.44 8.70 38.73
N LEU A 79 8.71 9.92 39.20
CA LEU A 79 9.01 11.05 38.32
C LEU A 79 10.38 10.94 37.64
N GLU A 80 11.36 10.30 38.28
CA GLU A 80 12.67 10.02 37.69
C GLU A 80 12.56 8.90 36.64
N ASP A 81 11.84 7.81 36.93
CA ASP A 81 11.56 6.73 35.98
C ASP A 81 10.87 7.25 34.71
N LEU A 82 9.78 8.02 34.86
CA LEU A 82 9.05 8.61 33.73
C LEU A 82 9.90 9.60 32.90
N ARG A 83 10.84 10.31 33.54
CA ARG A 83 11.81 11.15 32.83
C ARG A 83 12.84 10.32 32.08
N GLY A 84 13.28 9.20 32.65
CA GLY A 84 14.15 8.23 32.00
C GLY A 84 13.50 7.65 30.74
N GLU A 85 12.27 7.14 30.87
CA GLU A 85 11.49 6.62 29.74
C GLU A 85 11.31 7.65 28.62
N LEU A 86 10.98 8.91 28.97
CA LEU A 86 10.83 9.99 27.99
C LEU A 86 12.12 10.22 27.19
N VAL A 87 13.27 10.27 27.86
CA VAL A 87 14.59 10.44 27.21
C VAL A 87 14.94 9.25 26.32
N GLU A 88 14.56 8.02 26.69
CA GLU A 88 14.73 6.86 25.81
C GLU A 88 13.82 6.95 24.57
N LYS A 89 12.56 7.37 24.73
CA LYS A 89 11.64 7.58 23.61
C LYS A 89 12.12 8.67 22.65
N ASP A 90 12.66 9.78 23.16
CA ASP A 90 13.24 10.83 22.32
C ASP A 90 14.43 10.31 21.51
N ARG A 91 15.33 9.53 22.13
CA ARG A 91 16.45 8.86 21.43
C ARG A 91 15.98 7.87 20.36
N ASP A 92 14.96 7.08 20.65
CA ASP A 92 14.36 6.16 19.66
C ASP A 92 13.74 6.94 18.49
N ILE A 93 13.06 8.06 18.75
CA ILE A 93 12.50 8.94 17.72
C ILE A 93 13.60 9.55 16.85
N GLU A 94 14.71 10.02 17.43
CA GLU A 94 15.87 10.50 16.67
C GLU A 94 16.52 9.41 15.82
N LYS A 95 16.70 8.21 16.38
CA LYS A 95 17.21 7.04 15.67
C LYS A 95 16.32 6.65 14.49
N MET A 96 15.00 6.67 14.66
CA MET A 96 14.03 6.46 13.58
C MET A 96 14.13 7.55 12.51
N LYS A 97 14.21 8.83 12.89
CA LYS A 97 14.40 9.95 11.93
C LYS A 97 15.66 9.80 11.07
N LEU A 98 16.74 9.23 11.60
CA LEU A 98 17.98 8.96 10.84
C LEU A 98 17.86 7.77 9.87
N GLN A 99 17.04 6.77 10.22
CA GLN A 99 16.77 5.58 9.40
C GLN A 99 15.74 5.82 8.29
N VAL A 100 14.75 6.71 8.53
CA VAL A 100 13.77 7.10 7.52
C VAL A 100 14.48 7.72 6.30
N LEU A 101 14.06 7.29 5.11
CA LEU A 101 14.60 7.79 3.85
C LEU A 101 14.22 9.26 3.67
N THR A 102 15.17 10.17 3.91
CA THR A 102 14.92 11.61 3.75
C THR A 102 14.70 11.97 2.28
N PRO A 103 13.96 13.05 1.96
CA PRO A 103 13.73 13.48 0.58
C PRO A 103 15.02 13.65 -0.22
N GLN A 104 16.10 14.18 0.40
CA GLN A 104 17.40 14.35 -0.25
C GLN A 104 18.08 13.00 -0.56
N LYS A 105 17.98 12.01 0.34
CA LYS A 105 18.47 10.65 0.08
C LYS A 105 17.67 9.98 -1.03
N LEU A 106 16.35 10.19 -1.07
CA LEU A 106 15.48 9.68 -2.13
C LEU A 106 15.78 10.33 -3.49
N GLU A 107 16.05 11.63 -3.55
CA GLU A 107 16.49 12.32 -4.77
C GLU A 107 17.85 11.82 -5.25
N LEU A 108 18.81 11.62 -4.33
CA LEU A 108 20.12 11.02 -4.66
C LEU A 108 19.96 9.62 -5.24
N VAL A 109 19.15 8.75 -4.62
CA VAL A 109 18.88 7.39 -5.12
C VAL A 109 18.14 7.41 -6.45
N LYS A 110 17.20 8.35 -6.67
CA LYS A 110 16.56 8.54 -7.98
C LYS A 110 17.55 8.96 -9.05
N ALA A 111 18.45 9.92 -8.74
CA ALA A 111 19.48 10.38 -9.67
C ALA A 111 20.50 9.27 -9.99
N GLN A 112 20.89 8.47 -8.99
CA GLN A 112 21.74 7.29 -9.17
C GLN A 112 21.06 6.23 -10.04
N LEU A 113 19.81 5.86 -9.74
CA LEU A 113 19.04 4.91 -10.55
C LEU A 113 18.85 5.41 -11.99
N GLN A 114 18.60 6.71 -12.16
CA GLN A 114 18.47 7.33 -13.48
C GLN A 114 19.80 7.32 -14.23
N GLN A 115 20.92 7.58 -13.55
CA GLN A 115 22.26 7.47 -14.13
C GLN A 115 22.59 6.03 -14.52
N GLU A 116 22.36 5.06 -13.63
CA GLU A 116 22.63 3.63 -13.84
C GLU A 116 21.78 3.00 -14.95
N LEU A 117 20.54 3.45 -15.15
CA LEU A 117 19.66 2.92 -16.19
C LEU A 117 19.77 3.70 -17.52
N GLU A 118 19.78 5.03 -17.48
CA GLU A 118 19.78 5.82 -18.72
C GLU A 118 21.16 5.97 -19.34
N ALA A 119 22.26 6.02 -18.58
CA ALA A 119 23.59 6.16 -19.16
C ALA A 119 23.98 4.97 -20.06
N PRO A 120 23.86 3.69 -19.65
CA PRO A 120 24.16 2.57 -20.55
C PRO A 120 23.15 2.45 -21.70
N MET A 121 21.90 2.88 -21.52
CA MET A 121 20.94 2.99 -22.65
C MET A 121 21.40 4.02 -23.67
N ARG A 122 21.76 5.24 -23.22
CA ARG A 122 22.30 6.30 -24.10
C ARG A 122 23.58 5.87 -24.81
N GLU A 123 24.49 5.21 -24.11
CA GLU A 123 25.73 4.71 -24.71
C GLU A 123 25.44 3.63 -25.75
N ARG A 124 24.53 2.68 -25.44
CA ARG A 124 24.11 1.64 -26.39
C ARG A 124 23.47 2.23 -27.65
N PHE A 125 22.63 3.26 -27.53
CA PHE A 125 22.09 3.97 -28.70
C PHE A 125 23.20 4.63 -29.51
N ARG A 126 24.14 5.34 -28.87
CA ARG A 126 25.31 5.93 -29.56
C ARG A 126 26.11 4.87 -30.33
N THR A 127 26.43 3.73 -29.70
CA THR A 127 27.18 2.65 -30.38
C THR A 127 26.41 2.04 -31.55
N LEU A 128 25.08 1.96 -31.47
CA LEU A 128 24.24 1.47 -32.56
C LEU A 128 24.18 2.48 -33.72
N ASP A 129 24.09 3.77 -33.44
CA ASP A 129 24.14 4.82 -34.47
C ASP A 129 25.52 4.85 -35.16
N GLU A 130 26.61 4.71 -34.40
CA GLU A 130 27.97 4.57 -34.94
C GLU A 130 28.15 3.30 -35.79
N GLU A 131 27.55 2.18 -35.40
CA GLU A 131 27.50 0.96 -36.21
C GLU A 131 26.72 1.17 -37.51
N VAL A 132 25.54 1.81 -37.45
CA VAL A 132 24.71 2.11 -38.63
C VAL A 132 25.46 3.01 -39.61
N GLU A 133 26.14 4.07 -39.15
CA GLU A 133 26.93 4.93 -40.02
C GLU A 133 28.16 4.21 -40.60
N ARG A 134 28.79 3.31 -39.84
CA ARG A 134 29.89 2.47 -40.35
C ARG A 134 29.41 1.55 -41.47
N TYR A 135 28.30 0.84 -41.28
CA TYR A 135 27.70 0.00 -42.33
C TYR A 135 27.22 0.81 -43.54
N ARG A 136 26.72 2.05 -43.35
CA ARG A 136 26.40 2.97 -44.46
C ARG A 136 27.65 3.36 -45.24
N ALA A 137 28.76 3.67 -44.57
CA ALA A 137 30.03 3.99 -45.21
C ALA A 137 30.61 2.79 -46.00
N GLU A 138 30.61 1.61 -45.39
CA GLU A 138 31.04 0.36 -46.03
C GLU A 138 30.17 -0.01 -47.24
N TYR A 139 28.85 0.07 -47.11
CA TYR A 139 27.92 -0.15 -48.23
C TYR A 139 28.16 0.84 -49.38
N ASN A 140 28.35 2.12 -49.07
CA ASN A 140 28.65 3.13 -50.09
C ASN A 140 29.97 2.83 -50.79
N LYS A 141 31.04 2.50 -50.04
CA LYS A 141 32.34 2.09 -50.58
C LYS A 141 32.19 0.88 -51.51
N LEU A 142 31.54 -0.19 -51.06
CA LEU A 142 31.33 -1.41 -51.84
C LEU A 142 30.50 -1.14 -53.11
N ARG A 143 29.51 -0.23 -53.04
CA ARG A 143 28.74 0.20 -54.21
C ARG A 143 29.60 0.94 -55.24
N TYR A 144 30.53 1.79 -54.80
CA TYR A 144 31.48 2.45 -55.70
C TYR A 144 32.46 1.44 -56.33
N GLU A 145 33.03 0.53 -55.53
CA GLU A 145 33.93 -0.54 -56.00
C GLU A 145 33.24 -1.47 -57.00
N TYR A 146 31.99 -1.89 -56.74
CA TYR A 146 31.18 -2.67 -57.66
C TYR A 146 30.92 -1.93 -58.98
N THR A 147 30.61 -0.63 -58.92
CA THR A 147 30.36 0.19 -60.11
C THR A 147 31.63 0.32 -60.95
N PHE A 148 32.77 0.59 -60.32
CA PHE A 148 34.08 0.69 -60.96
C PHE A 148 34.50 -0.64 -61.61
N LEU A 149 34.40 -1.75 -60.87
CA LEU A 149 34.75 -3.07 -61.38
C LEU A 149 33.83 -3.52 -62.52
N LYS A 150 32.55 -3.14 -62.49
CA LYS A 150 31.62 -3.36 -63.59
C LYS A 150 32.04 -2.59 -64.85
N SER A 151 32.42 -1.32 -64.74
CA SER A 151 32.93 -0.54 -65.89
C SER A 151 34.25 -1.08 -66.44
N GLU A 152 35.18 -1.51 -65.58
CA GLU A 152 36.43 -2.16 -66.01
C GLU A 152 36.15 -3.47 -66.77
N PHE A 153 35.22 -4.29 -66.29
CA PHE A 153 34.81 -5.53 -66.96
C PHE A 153 34.12 -5.25 -68.31
N GLU A 154 33.25 -4.25 -68.38
CA GLU A 154 32.59 -3.83 -69.63
C GLU A 154 33.64 -3.33 -70.65
N HIS A 155 34.60 -2.51 -70.22
CA HIS A 155 35.71 -2.04 -71.06
C HIS A 155 36.61 -3.18 -71.56
N GLN A 156 37.05 -4.10 -70.68
CA GLN A 156 37.88 -5.24 -71.10
C GLN A 156 37.16 -6.15 -72.10
N LYS A 157 35.84 -6.33 -71.96
CA LYS A 157 35.02 -7.09 -72.90
C LYS A 157 34.93 -6.41 -74.27
N GLU A 158 34.80 -5.08 -74.31
CA GLU A 158 34.81 -4.30 -75.55
C GLU A 158 36.18 -4.36 -76.24
N GLU A 159 37.27 -4.16 -75.49
CA GLU A 159 38.64 -4.29 -76.00
C GLU A 159 38.93 -5.69 -76.59
N PHE A 160 38.55 -6.76 -75.87
CA PHE A 160 38.69 -8.13 -76.37
C PHE A 160 37.90 -8.36 -77.67
N THR A 161 36.68 -7.81 -77.75
CA THR A 161 35.85 -7.88 -78.97
C THR A 161 36.54 -7.17 -80.13
N ARG A 162 37.08 -5.96 -79.91
CA ARG A 162 37.82 -5.20 -80.93
C ARG A 162 39.04 -5.95 -81.43
N VAL A 163 39.88 -6.47 -80.52
CA VAL A 163 41.11 -7.22 -80.88
C VAL A 163 40.76 -8.47 -81.69
N SER A 164 39.72 -9.21 -81.30
CA SER A 164 39.28 -10.41 -82.04
C SER A 164 38.79 -10.07 -83.45
N GLU A 165 38.09 -8.95 -83.64
CA GLU A 165 37.67 -8.48 -84.96
C GLU A 165 38.85 -8.01 -85.81
N GLU A 166 39.82 -7.28 -85.24
CA GLU A 166 41.05 -6.88 -85.91
C GLU A 166 41.87 -8.09 -86.40
N GLU A 167 42.06 -9.11 -85.57
CA GLU A 167 42.75 -10.36 -85.94
C GLU A 167 42.01 -11.11 -87.05
N LYS A 168 40.69 -11.24 -86.92
CA LYS A 168 39.83 -11.86 -87.95
C LYS A 168 39.93 -11.16 -89.30
N MET A 169 40.11 -9.83 -89.32
CA MET A 169 40.34 -9.08 -90.55
C MET A 169 41.75 -9.31 -91.12
N LYS A 170 42.80 -9.33 -90.27
CA LYS A 170 44.18 -9.64 -90.68
C LYS A 170 44.29 -11.02 -91.34
N TYR A 171 43.72 -12.06 -90.73
CA TYR A 171 43.74 -13.42 -91.30
C TYR A 171 42.98 -13.52 -92.63
N LYS A 172 41.85 -12.81 -92.79
CA LYS A 172 41.12 -12.76 -94.07
C LYS A 172 41.96 -12.13 -95.19
N SER A 173 42.68 -11.03 -94.92
CA SER A 173 43.55 -10.41 -95.92
C SER A 173 44.74 -11.30 -96.29
N GLU A 174 45.28 -12.07 -95.33
CA GLU A 174 46.40 -12.97 -95.57
C GLU A 174 46.00 -14.16 -96.46
N VAL A 175 44.85 -14.78 -96.22
CA VAL A 175 44.34 -15.87 -97.05
C VAL A 175 44.13 -15.41 -98.50
N ALA A 176 43.50 -14.25 -98.71
CA ALA A 176 43.27 -13.70 -100.04
C ALA A 176 44.58 -13.38 -100.80
N ARG A 177 45.67 -13.04 -100.09
CA ARG A 177 47.00 -12.87 -100.69
C ARG A 177 47.57 -14.21 -101.16
N LEU A 178 47.57 -15.21 -100.29
CA LEU A 178 48.13 -16.54 -100.57
C LEU A 178 47.38 -17.28 -101.69
N GLU A 179 46.08 -17.05 -101.85
CA GLU A 179 45.30 -17.57 -102.98
C GLU A 179 45.76 -16.99 -104.33
N LYS A 180 46.09 -15.70 -104.38
CA LYS A 180 46.62 -15.03 -105.57
C LYS A 180 48.03 -15.52 -105.93
N ASP A 181 48.92 -15.62 -104.95
CA ASP A 181 50.30 -16.10 -105.16
C ASP A 181 50.32 -17.54 -105.73
N LYS A 182 49.35 -18.37 -105.32
CA LYS A 182 49.15 -19.73 -105.84
C LYS A 182 48.75 -19.76 -107.32
N GLU A 183 47.89 -18.84 -107.78
CA GLU A 183 47.55 -18.72 -109.20
C GLU A 183 48.76 -18.26 -110.04
N GLU A 184 49.53 -17.29 -109.53
CA GLU A 184 50.73 -16.79 -110.21
C GLU A 184 51.80 -17.88 -110.39
N LEU A 185 52.02 -18.72 -109.37
CA LEU A 185 52.93 -19.87 -109.45
C LEU A 185 52.43 -20.98 -110.39
N HIS A 186 51.11 -21.18 -110.50
CA HIS A 186 50.55 -22.17 -111.42
C HIS A 186 50.82 -21.79 -112.88
N ASN A 187 50.69 -20.51 -113.22
CA ASN A 187 50.94 -19.99 -114.57
C ASN A 187 52.42 -20.08 -114.99
N GLN A 188 53.36 -20.01 -114.03
CA GLN A 188 54.81 -20.10 -114.31
C GLN A 188 55.27 -21.53 -114.64
N LEU A 189 54.48 -22.56 -114.32
CA LEU A 189 54.84 -23.98 -114.54
C LEU A 189 54.64 -24.43 -116.00
N LEU A 190 53.98 -23.63 -116.83
CA LEU A 190 53.46 -24.02 -118.15
C LEU A 190 54.36 -23.68 -119.36
N SER A 191 55.53 -23.05 -119.18
CA SER A 191 56.30 -22.48 -120.30
C SER A 191 57.84 -22.60 -120.20
N VAL A 192 58.43 -23.68 -120.74
CA VAL A 192 59.87 -23.73 -121.10
C VAL A 192 60.12 -24.59 -122.35
N ASP A 193 60.89 -24.07 -123.32
CA ASP A 193 61.34 -24.74 -124.55
C ASP A 193 62.90 -24.73 -124.67
N PRO A 194 63.58 -25.73 -125.27
CA PRO A 194 64.99 -26.02 -124.98
C PRO A 194 65.97 -25.68 -126.12
N THR A 195 66.30 -24.39 -126.30
CA THR A 195 67.38 -23.93 -127.21
C THR A 195 68.59 -23.32 -126.48
N ARG A 196 68.79 -23.67 -125.20
CA ARG A 196 69.61 -22.88 -124.26
C ARG A 196 71.14 -23.03 -124.42
N ASP A 197 71.67 -24.10 -125.00
CA ASP A 197 73.06 -24.50 -124.69
C ASP A 197 74.20 -23.70 -125.35
N SER A 198 73.94 -22.90 -126.39
CA SER A 198 74.94 -21.91 -126.88
C SER A 198 74.83 -20.56 -126.14
N LYS A 199 73.61 -20.14 -125.77
CA LYS A 199 73.41 -19.02 -124.84
C LYS A 199 73.99 -19.34 -123.47
N ARG A 200 74.00 -20.62 -123.07
CA ARG A 200 74.48 -21.14 -121.78
C ARG A 200 75.93 -20.80 -121.48
N VAL A 201 76.80 -20.60 -122.45
CA VAL A 201 78.21 -20.26 -122.16
C VAL A 201 78.37 -18.79 -121.77
N GLU A 202 77.75 -17.85 -122.51
CA GLU A 202 77.69 -16.45 -122.04
C GLU A 202 76.83 -16.31 -120.79
N GLN A 203 75.74 -17.08 -120.71
CA GLN A 203 74.88 -17.14 -119.55
C GLN A 203 75.63 -17.72 -118.34
N LEU A 204 76.56 -18.68 -118.47
CA LEU A 204 77.43 -19.16 -117.38
C LEU A 204 78.40 -18.06 -116.89
N VAL A 205 78.84 -17.14 -117.75
CA VAL A 205 79.67 -16.00 -117.36
C VAL A 205 78.84 -14.91 -116.66
N ARG A 206 77.63 -14.60 -117.18
CA ARG A 206 76.64 -13.74 -116.50
C ARG A 206 76.13 -14.37 -115.19
N GLU A 207 76.05 -15.70 -115.14
CA GLU A 207 75.72 -16.50 -113.96
C GLU A 207 76.88 -16.48 -112.98
N LYS A 208 78.16 -16.49 -113.40
CA LYS A 208 79.29 -16.33 -112.47
C LYS A 208 79.25 -14.98 -111.76
N THR A 209 78.98 -13.87 -112.46
CA THR A 209 78.85 -12.56 -111.82
C THR A 209 77.56 -12.45 -111.00
N HIS A 210 76.45 -13.00 -111.49
CA HIS A 210 75.19 -13.11 -110.73
C HIS A 210 75.34 -13.99 -109.48
N LEU A 211 76.14 -15.07 -109.53
CA LEU A 211 76.43 -15.96 -108.40
C LEU A 211 77.36 -15.28 -107.39
N LEU A 212 78.31 -14.44 -107.82
CA LEU A 212 79.10 -13.61 -106.90
C LEU A 212 78.24 -12.53 -106.22
N GLN A 213 77.31 -11.91 -106.96
CA GLN A 213 76.33 -10.99 -106.39
C GLN A 213 75.40 -11.73 -105.41
N LYS A 214 74.90 -12.91 -105.80
CA LYS A 214 74.06 -13.78 -104.97
C LYS A 214 74.80 -14.29 -103.74
N LEU A 215 76.09 -14.57 -103.83
CA LEU A 215 76.92 -14.98 -102.70
C LEU A 215 77.08 -13.83 -101.70
N LYS A 216 77.26 -12.59 -102.16
CA LYS A 216 77.20 -11.39 -101.29
C LYS A 216 75.81 -11.18 -100.67
N SER A 217 74.74 -11.41 -101.42
CA SER A 217 73.37 -11.36 -100.88
C SER A 217 73.14 -12.45 -99.83
N LEU A 218 73.66 -13.67 -100.05
CA LEU A 218 73.62 -14.77 -99.08
C LEU A 218 74.52 -14.51 -97.85
N GLU A 219 75.66 -13.81 -98.02
CA GLU A 219 76.49 -13.35 -96.90
C GLU A 219 75.78 -12.29 -96.05
N ALA A 220 75.04 -11.38 -96.69
CA ALA A 220 74.18 -10.42 -96.02
C ALA A 220 73.00 -11.12 -95.30
N GLU A 221 72.30 -12.03 -95.97
CA GLU A 221 71.25 -12.87 -95.39
C GLU A 221 71.77 -13.69 -94.19
N VAL A 222 72.98 -14.26 -94.27
CA VAL A 222 73.63 -14.95 -93.15
C VAL A 222 73.99 -13.99 -92.01
N ALA A 223 74.32 -12.73 -92.30
CA ALA A 223 74.56 -11.72 -91.27
C ALA A 223 73.24 -11.26 -90.60
N GLU A 224 72.18 -11.07 -91.38
CA GLU A 224 70.83 -10.75 -90.92
C GLU A 224 70.26 -11.90 -90.06
N LEU A 225 70.32 -13.15 -90.54
CA LEU A 225 69.92 -14.34 -89.77
C LEU A 225 70.73 -14.53 -88.48
N ARG A 226 72.00 -14.10 -88.44
CA ARG A 226 72.79 -14.08 -87.19
C ARG A 226 72.31 -13.00 -86.23
N ALA A 227 72.02 -11.79 -86.73
CA ALA A 227 71.46 -10.71 -85.92
C ALA A 227 70.05 -11.04 -85.41
N GLU A 228 69.20 -11.68 -86.22
CA GLU A 228 67.90 -12.19 -85.80
C GLU A 228 68.03 -13.31 -84.76
N LYS A 229 69.01 -14.22 -84.91
CA LYS A 229 69.29 -15.25 -83.90
C LYS A 229 69.78 -14.64 -82.58
N GLU A 230 70.62 -13.61 -82.63
CA GLU A 230 71.11 -12.92 -81.43
C GLU A 230 69.97 -12.12 -80.76
N ASN A 231 69.15 -11.42 -81.53
CA ASN A 231 67.98 -10.69 -81.05
C ASN A 231 66.92 -11.63 -80.44
N SER A 232 66.61 -12.75 -81.08
CA SER A 232 65.70 -13.76 -80.53
C SER A 232 66.27 -14.45 -79.29
N GLY A 233 67.58 -14.69 -79.23
CA GLY A 233 68.28 -15.11 -78.01
C GLY A 233 68.11 -14.11 -76.86
N ALA A 234 68.35 -12.83 -77.12
CA ALA A 234 68.16 -11.76 -76.15
C ALA A 234 66.69 -11.61 -75.70
N GLN A 235 65.73 -11.81 -76.61
CA GLN A 235 64.30 -11.85 -76.26
C GLN A 235 63.97 -13.04 -75.34
N VAL A 236 64.46 -14.25 -75.63
CA VAL A 236 64.27 -15.43 -74.78
C VAL A 236 64.86 -15.21 -73.39
N GLU A 237 66.08 -14.69 -73.29
CA GLU A 237 66.69 -14.35 -71.99
C GLU A 237 65.92 -13.28 -71.21
N ASN A 238 65.34 -12.29 -71.90
CA ASN A 238 64.54 -11.24 -71.27
C ASN A 238 63.22 -11.80 -70.73
N VAL A 239 62.52 -12.62 -71.54
CA VAL A 239 61.30 -13.34 -71.12
C VAL A 239 61.61 -14.25 -69.93
N GLN A 240 62.71 -15.01 -69.97
CA GLN A 240 63.12 -15.88 -68.87
C GLN A 240 63.44 -15.08 -67.59
N ARG A 241 64.12 -13.93 -67.71
CA ARG A 241 64.37 -13.01 -66.57
C ARG A 241 63.07 -12.45 -65.97
N ILE A 242 62.09 -12.10 -66.80
CA ILE A 242 60.77 -11.64 -66.36
C ILE A 242 60.01 -12.77 -65.63
N GLN A 243 59.99 -13.99 -66.20
CA GLN A 243 59.36 -15.16 -65.58
C GLN A 243 59.98 -15.50 -64.22
N VAL A 244 61.32 -15.49 -64.12
CA VAL A 244 62.02 -15.74 -62.84
C VAL A 244 61.68 -14.67 -61.80
N ARG A 245 61.58 -13.40 -62.20
CA ARG A 245 61.14 -12.32 -61.31
C ARG A 245 59.69 -12.52 -60.83
N GLN A 246 58.77 -12.79 -61.75
CA GLN A 246 57.35 -13.04 -61.43
C GLN A 246 57.18 -14.25 -60.51
N LEU A 247 57.95 -15.33 -60.71
CA LEU A 247 57.96 -16.49 -59.81
C LEU A 247 58.47 -16.11 -58.41
N ALA A 248 59.50 -15.28 -58.29
CA ALA A 248 60.00 -14.79 -57.00
C ALA A 248 58.99 -13.88 -56.30
N GLU A 249 58.31 -13.00 -57.04
CA GLU A 249 57.23 -12.14 -56.54
C GLU A 249 56.03 -12.97 -56.04
N MET A 250 55.56 -13.94 -56.83
CA MET A 250 54.52 -14.89 -56.41
C MET A 250 54.93 -15.72 -55.19
N GLN A 251 56.20 -16.12 -55.09
CA GLN A 251 56.69 -16.87 -53.92
C GLN A 251 56.76 -15.98 -52.66
N ALA A 252 57.00 -14.68 -52.82
CA ALA A 252 56.96 -13.72 -51.71
C ALA A 252 55.51 -13.46 -51.24
N THR A 253 54.56 -13.25 -52.17
CA THR A 253 53.15 -13.05 -51.80
C THR A 253 52.55 -14.29 -51.13
N LEU A 254 52.85 -15.50 -51.62
CA LEU A 254 52.44 -16.75 -50.97
C LEU A 254 52.94 -16.84 -49.51
N ARG A 255 54.19 -16.45 -49.23
CA ARG A 255 54.72 -16.42 -47.85
C ARG A 255 54.01 -15.39 -46.96
N SER A 256 53.65 -14.22 -47.50
CA SER A 256 52.85 -13.22 -46.77
C SER A 256 51.47 -13.76 -46.41
N LEU A 257 50.77 -14.32 -47.40
CA LEU A 257 49.43 -14.89 -47.21
C LEU A 257 49.42 -16.08 -46.24
N GLU A 258 50.46 -16.93 -46.25
CA GLU A 258 50.60 -18.02 -45.27
C GLU A 258 50.81 -17.46 -43.85
N ALA A 259 51.59 -16.39 -43.68
CA ALA A 259 51.79 -15.73 -42.38
C ALA A 259 50.50 -15.04 -41.87
N GLU A 260 49.77 -14.33 -42.75
CA GLU A 260 48.48 -13.71 -42.45
C GLU A 260 47.44 -14.77 -42.04
N LYS A 261 47.36 -15.89 -42.77
CA LYS A 261 46.52 -17.05 -42.44
C LYS A 261 46.82 -17.63 -41.06
N GLN A 262 48.09 -17.79 -40.69
CA GLN A 262 48.48 -18.26 -39.35
C GLN A 262 48.13 -17.24 -38.26
N SER A 263 48.31 -15.94 -38.53
CA SER A 263 47.91 -14.86 -37.61
C SER A 263 46.39 -14.84 -37.37
N ALA A 264 45.59 -14.90 -38.44
CA ALA A 264 44.14 -14.95 -38.38
C ALA A 264 43.65 -16.21 -37.64
N LYS A 265 44.29 -17.37 -37.84
CA LYS A 265 44.00 -18.60 -37.09
C LYS A 265 44.22 -18.43 -35.59
N LEU A 266 45.37 -17.86 -35.18
CA LEU A 266 45.66 -17.59 -33.77
C LEU A 266 44.70 -16.57 -33.15
N GLN A 267 44.20 -15.61 -33.94
CA GLN A 267 43.19 -14.66 -33.48
C GLN A 267 41.82 -15.33 -33.29
N ALA A 268 41.41 -16.21 -34.21
CA ALA A 268 40.19 -17.01 -34.07
C ALA A 268 40.24 -17.92 -32.83
N GLU A 269 41.35 -18.64 -32.61
CA GLU A 269 41.55 -19.51 -31.44
C GLU A 269 41.53 -18.74 -30.09
N ARG A 270 41.85 -17.43 -30.09
CA ARG A 270 41.70 -16.57 -28.89
C ARG A 270 40.23 -16.19 -28.67
N LEU A 271 39.56 -15.71 -29.70
CA LEU A 271 38.14 -15.31 -29.64
C LEU A 271 37.23 -16.51 -29.26
N GLU A 272 37.53 -17.71 -29.74
CA GLU A 272 36.82 -18.93 -29.32
C GLU A 272 36.97 -19.22 -27.82
N LYS A 273 38.16 -19.03 -27.24
CA LYS A 273 38.41 -19.22 -25.80
C LYS A 273 37.73 -18.14 -24.95
N GLU A 274 37.74 -16.89 -25.41
CA GLU A 274 37.01 -15.79 -24.76
C GLU A 274 35.50 -16.03 -24.78
N LEU A 275 34.96 -16.48 -25.92
CA LEU A 275 33.56 -16.87 -26.06
C LEU A 275 33.19 -18.06 -25.16
N GLN A 276 34.05 -19.09 -25.08
CA GLN A 276 33.85 -20.22 -24.18
C GLN A 276 33.82 -19.78 -22.71
N SER A 277 34.82 -19.00 -22.26
CA SER A 277 34.88 -18.46 -20.91
C SER A 277 33.64 -17.60 -20.56
N SER A 278 33.19 -16.77 -21.50
CA SER A 278 31.95 -15.99 -21.37
C SER A 278 30.72 -16.88 -21.20
N ASN A 279 30.58 -17.93 -22.01
CA ASN A 279 29.48 -18.90 -21.90
C ASN A 279 29.49 -19.67 -20.57
N GLU A 280 30.66 -20.05 -20.07
CA GLU A 280 30.82 -20.71 -18.76
C GLU A 280 30.43 -19.77 -17.60
N GLN A 281 30.86 -18.50 -17.65
CA GLN A 281 30.46 -17.47 -16.70
C GLN A 281 28.94 -17.22 -16.73
N ASN A 282 28.35 -17.11 -17.91
CA ASN A 282 26.92 -16.87 -18.09
C ASN A 282 26.10 -18.06 -17.55
N THR A 283 26.55 -19.30 -17.78
CA THR A 283 25.96 -20.52 -17.20
C THR A 283 26.02 -20.53 -15.68
N CYS A 284 27.12 -20.05 -15.09
CA CYS A 284 27.26 -19.89 -13.63
C CYS A 284 26.29 -18.82 -13.09
N LEU A 285 26.14 -17.68 -13.77
CA LEU A 285 25.19 -16.62 -13.39
C LEU A 285 23.74 -17.08 -13.47
N ILE A 286 23.34 -17.76 -14.55
CA ILE A 286 22.00 -18.39 -14.68
C ILE A 286 21.76 -19.39 -13.53
N SER A 287 22.78 -20.17 -13.14
CA SER A 287 22.69 -21.12 -12.02
C SER A 287 22.66 -20.47 -10.63
N LYS A 288 23.04 -19.19 -10.51
CA LYS A 288 22.84 -18.37 -9.30
C LYS A 288 21.45 -17.73 -9.31
N LEU A 289 21.02 -17.18 -10.45
CA LEU A 289 19.68 -16.62 -10.66
C LEU A 289 18.59 -17.65 -10.28
N HIS A 290 18.64 -18.85 -10.87
CA HIS A 290 17.70 -19.93 -10.57
C HIS A 290 17.74 -20.42 -9.10
N ARG A 291 18.78 -20.11 -8.32
CA ARG A 291 18.80 -20.37 -6.87
C ARG A 291 18.09 -19.26 -6.11
N ALA A 292 18.43 -18.01 -6.40
CA ALA A 292 17.75 -16.85 -5.84
C ALA A 292 16.23 -16.86 -6.13
N ASP A 293 15.80 -17.22 -7.34
CA ASP A 293 14.37 -17.34 -7.70
C ASP A 293 13.63 -18.39 -6.85
N ARG A 294 14.31 -19.49 -6.48
CA ARG A 294 13.74 -20.52 -5.59
C ARG A 294 13.66 -20.02 -4.15
N GLU A 295 14.70 -19.35 -3.66
CA GLU A 295 14.73 -18.75 -2.32
C GLU A 295 13.65 -17.66 -2.17
N ILE A 296 13.46 -16.82 -3.20
CA ILE A 296 12.35 -15.86 -3.27
C ILE A 296 11.00 -16.59 -3.25
N SER A 297 10.88 -17.71 -3.97
CA SER A 297 9.64 -18.50 -4.01
C SER A 297 9.32 -19.14 -2.65
N THR A 298 10.31 -19.68 -1.92
CA THR A 298 10.12 -20.28 -0.59
C THR A 298 9.77 -19.23 0.45
N LEU A 299 10.49 -18.10 0.49
CA LEU A 299 10.18 -16.96 1.36
C LEU A 299 8.77 -16.39 1.06
N ALA A 300 8.36 -16.38 -0.22
CA ALA A 300 7.01 -15.93 -0.60
C ALA A 300 5.89 -16.90 -0.17
N SER A 301 6.16 -18.21 -0.03
CA SER A 301 5.22 -19.14 0.63
C SER A 301 5.19 -18.93 2.15
N GLU A 302 6.35 -18.85 2.81
CA GLU A 302 6.43 -18.64 4.26
C GLU A 302 5.71 -17.35 4.69
N VAL A 303 5.88 -16.25 3.95
CA VAL A 303 5.17 -14.99 4.20
C VAL A 303 3.65 -15.12 4.01
N LYS A 304 3.17 -15.99 3.11
CA LYS A 304 1.72 -16.25 2.95
C LYS A 304 1.19 -17.10 4.10
N GLU A 305 1.93 -18.11 4.54
CA GLU A 305 1.59 -18.98 5.67
C GLU A 305 1.55 -18.18 6.98
N LEU A 306 2.56 -17.36 7.26
CA LEU A 306 2.58 -16.46 8.43
C LEU A 306 1.43 -15.44 8.38
N LYS A 307 1.12 -14.86 7.21
CA LYS A 307 -0.06 -13.98 7.07
C LYS A 307 -1.38 -14.71 7.34
N HIS A 308 -1.47 -15.99 6.99
CA HIS A 308 -2.66 -16.80 7.28
C HIS A 308 -2.74 -17.15 8.77
N ALA A 309 -1.62 -17.58 9.39
CA ALA A 309 -1.53 -17.87 10.81
C ALA A 309 -1.89 -16.66 11.68
N ASN A 310 -1.27 -15.50 11.44
CA ASN A 310 -1.59 -14.26 12.17
C ASN A 310 -3.05 -13.84 11.97
N LYS A 311 -3.66 -14.12 10.81
CA LYS A 311 -5.09 -13.83 10.57
C LYS A 311 -5.98 -14.71 11.45
N LEU A 312 -5.65 -15.99 11.63
CA LEU A 312 -6.35 -16.91 12.53
C LEU A 312 -6.19 -16.48 13.98
N GLU A 313 -4.96 -16.19 14.43
CA GLU A 313 -4.69 -15.72 15.79
C GLU A 313 -5.44 -14.42 16.12
N ILE A 314 -5.49 -13.46 15.19
CA ILE A 314 -6.30 -12.24 15.33
C ILE A 314 -7.81 -12.56 15.43
N THR A 315 -8.32 -13.59 14.73
CA THR A 315 -9.73 -13.99 14.89
C THR A 315 -9.98 -14.68 16.22
N ASP A 316 -9.06 -15.51 16.71
CA ASP A 316 -9.19 -16.21 17.99
C ASP A 316 -9.14 -15.22 19.16
N ILE A 317 -8.18 -14.29 19.18
CA ILE A 317 -8.11 -13.20 20.17
C ILE A 317 -9.40 -12.36 20.17
N LYS A 318 -9.98 -12.08 19.00
CA LYS A 318 -11.26 -11.36 18.91
C LYS A 318 -12.43 -12.15 19.47
N LEU A 319 -12.46 -13.47 19.27
CA LEU A 319 -13.49 -14.34 19.84
C LEU A 319 -13.35 -14.46 21.35
N GLU A 320 -12.13 -14.57 21.88
CA GLU A 320 -11.86 -14.58 23.32
C GLU A 320 -12.21 -13.25 23.98
N ALA A 321 -11.82 -12.12 23.39
CA ALA A 321 -12.20 -10.80 23.88
C ALA A 321 -13.73 -10.61 23.88
N ALA A 322 -14.45 -11.12 22.88
CA ALA A 322 -15.91 -11.10 22.84
C ALA A 322 -16.55 -11.99 23.92
N ARG A 323 -15.99 -13.19 24.17
CA ARG A 323 -16.42 -14.07 25.27
C ARG A 323 -16.24 -13.39 26.62
N ALA A 324 -15.02 -12.92 26.92
CA ALA A 324 -14.68 -12.24 28.17
C ALA A 324 -15.55 -10.98 28.39
N LYS A 325 -15.81 -10.18 27.35
CA LYS A 325 -16.75 -9.06 27.43
C LYS A 325 -18.16 -9.53 27.81
N SER A 326 -18.66 -10.60 27.21
CA SER A 326 -19.99 -11.14 27.53
C SER A 326 -20.07 -11.70 28.96
N GLU A 327 -18.98 -12.24 29.49
CA GLU A 327 -18.89 -12.72 30.88
C GLU A 327 -18.90 -11.55 31.88
N LEU A 328 -18.12 -10.49 31.62
CA LEU A 328 -18.14 -9.26 32.39
C LEU A 328 -19.52 -8.57 32.36
N GLU A 329 -20.23 -8.59 31.22
CA GLU A 329 -21.59 -8.07 31.14
C GLU A 329 -22.60 -8.91 31.96
N ARG A 330 -22.43 -10.24 32.02
CA ARG A 330 -23.25 -11.11 32.88
C ARG A 330 -22.97 -10.86 34.36
N GLU A 331 -21.72 -10.81 34.80
CA GLU A 331 -21.39 -10.52 36.20
C GLU A 331 -21.82 -9.10 36.61
N ARG A 332 -21.68 -8.10 35.73
CA ARG A 332 -22.24 -6.75 35.97
C ARG A 332 -23.76 -6.81 36.18
N ASN A 333 -24.49 -7.52 35.31
CA ASN A 333 -25.95 -7.63 35.43
C ASN A 333 -26.35 -8.36 36.72
N LYS A 334 -25.59 -9.38 37.14
CA LYS A 334 -25.79 -10.10 38.40
C LYS A 334 -25.55 -9.20 39.60
N ILE A 335 -24.41 -8.49 39.66
CA ILE A 335 -24.12 -7.50 40.72
C ILE A 335 -25.19 -6.41 40.77
N GLN A 336 -25.70 -5.95 39.61
CA GLN A 336 -26.82 -5.01 39.58
C GLN A 336 -28.09 -5.61 40.20
N SER A 337 -28.45 -6.85 39.86
CA SER A 337 -29.63 -7.50 40.46
C SER A 337 -29.49 -7.75 41.98
N GLU A 338 -28.27 -8.04 42.46
CA GLU A 338 -27.97 -8.15 43.89
C GLU A 338 -28.07 -6.78 44.58
N LEU A 339 -27.60 -5.71 43.94
CA LEU A 339 -27.73 -4.32 44.42
C LEU A 339 -29.19 -3.88 44.49
N ASP A 340 -29.98 -4.14 43.45
CA ASP A 340 -31.40 -3.79 43.38
C ASP A 340 -32.20 -4.55 44.47
N GLY A 341 -31.87 -5.82 44.69
CA GLY A 341 -32.40 -6.62 45.80
C GLY A 341 -32.11 -5.99 47.16
N LEU A 342 -30.84 -5.70 47.44
CA LEU A 342 -30.41 -5.04 48.69
C LEU A 342 -31.01 -3.64 48.88
N GLN A 343 -31.26 -2.89 47.81
CA GLN A 343 -31.98 -1.62 47.88
C GLN A 343 -33.44 -1.83 48.31
N SER A 344 -34.14 -2.82 47.73
CA SER A 344 -35.52 -3.13 48.12
C SER A 344 -35.62 -3.60 49.59
N ASP A 345 -34.67 -4.44 50.05
CA ASP A 345 -34.58 -4.84 51.46
C ASP A 345 -34.34 -3.64 52.37
N ASN A 346 -33.50 -2.69 51.95
CA ASN A 346 -33.23 -1.47 52.70
C ASN A 346 -34.47 -0.56 52.82
N GLU A 347 -35.29 -0.48 51.77
CA GLU A 347 -36.58 0.25 51.78
C GLU A 347 -37.63 -0.43 52.66
N ILE A 348 -37.71 -1.77 52.63
CA ILE A 348 -38.55 -2.57 53.53
C ILE A 348 -38.12 -2.37 54.99
N LEU A 349 -36.82 -2.40 55.28
CA LEU A 349 -36.31 -2.16 56.63
C LEU A 349 -36.55 -0.72 57.09
N LYS A 350 -36.38 0.29 56.23
CA LYS A 350 -36.70 1.70 56.53
C LYS A 350 -38.17 1.89 56.85
N SER A 351 -39.07 1.37 56.01
CA SER A 351 -40.53 1.46 56.25
C SER A 351 -40.94 0.70 57.51
N THR A 352 -40.34 -0.46 57.78
CA THR A 352 -40.51 -1.20 59.04
C THR A 352 -40.06 -0.40 60.26
N VAL A 353 -38.89 0.25 60.20
CA VAL A 353 -38.38 1.13 61.27
C VAL A 353 -39.32 2.31 61.51
N GLU A 354 -39.80 2.96 60.44
CA GLU A 354 -40.70 4.10 60.57
C GLU A 354 -42.07 3.69 61.14
N HIS A 355 -42.60 2.53 60.76
CA HIS A 355 -43.78 1.95 61.38
C HIS A 355 -43.59 1.69 62.88
N HIS A 356 -42.45 1.13 63.30
CA HIS A 356 -42.14 0.93 64.72
C HIS A 356 -41.99 2.25 65.48
N LYS A 357 -41.43 3.31 64.88
CA LYS A 357 -41.42 4.65 65.51
C LYS A 357 -42.83 5.18 65.73
N MET A 358 -43.72 5.05 64.73
CA MET A 358 -45.12 5.47 64.87
C MET A 358 -45.82 4.70 66.00
N LEU A 359 -45.65 3.37 66.07
CA LEU A 359 -46.18 2.55 67.15
C LEU A 359 -45.64 2.96 68.54
N LEU A 360 -44.35 3.31 68.65
CA LEU A 360 -43.77 3.81 69.90
C LEU A 360 -44.41 5.16 70.30
N VAL A 361 -44.54 6.11 69.36
CA VAL A 361 -45.22 7.39 69.62
C VAL A 361 -46.69 7.21 70.00
N GLU A 362 -47.39 6.24 69.40
CA GLU A 362 -48.75 5.88 69.80
C GLU A 362 -48.82 5.28 71.20
N LYS A 363 -47.85 4.43 71.58
CA LYS A 363 -47.73 3.87 72.94
C LYS A 363 -47.38 4.92 73.97
N ASP A 364 -46.48 5.84 73.67
CA ASP A 364 -46.18 6.99 74.54
C ASP A 364 -47.42 7.86 74.75
N ARG A 365 -48.18 8.15 73.69
CA ARG A 365 -49.48 8.85 73.79
C ARG A 365 -50.50 8.06 74.62
N GLU A 366 -50.55 6.74 74.50
CA GLU A 366 -51.41 5.86 75.32
C GLU A 366 -51.01 5.90 76.80
N LEU A 367 -49.71 5.83 77.10
CA LEU A 367 -49.18 5.93 78.46
C LEU A 367 -49.44 7.31 79.07
N ILE A 368 -49.24 8.39 78.32
CA ILE A 368 -49.58 9.77 78.76
C ILE A 368 -51.07 9.85 79.13
N ARG A 369 -51.98 9.33 78.28
CA ARG A 369 -53.42 9.30 78.60
C ARG A 369 -53.72 8.49 79.86
N LYS A 370 -53.10 7.32 80.06
CA LYS A 370 -53.27 6.51 81.27
C LYS A 370 -52.75 7.20 82.53
N VAL A 371 -51.58 7.83 82.46
CA VAL A 371 -51.02 8.62 83.57
C VAL A 371 -51.91 9.82 83.90
N GLN A 372 -52.47 10.47 82.88
CA GLN A 372 -53.37 11.61 83.08
C GLN A 372 -54.72 11.19 83.67
N ALA A 373 -55.33 10.10 83.19
CA ALA A 373 -56.53 9.52 83.79
C ALA A 373 -56.29 9.09 85.26
N ALA A 374 -55.15 8.47 85.56
CA ALA A 374 -54.79 8.09 86.94
C ALA A 374 -54.57 9.32 87.85
N LYS A 375 -54.04 10.43 87.31
CA LYS A 375 -53.97 11.73 88.03
C LYS A 375 -55.36 12.31 88.28
N GLU A 376 -56.24 12.27 87.28
CA GLU A 376 -57.62 12.76 87.38
C GLU A 376 -58.43 11.93 88.40
N GLU A 377 -58.31 10.60 88.41
CA GLU A 377 -58.84 9.74 89.48
C GLU A 377 -58.25 10.09 90.86
N GLY A 378 -56.95 10.40 90.92
CA GLY A 378 -56.28 10.85 92.14
C GLY A 378 -56.86 12.16 92.66
N TYR A 379 -57.08 13.13 91.78
CA TYR A 379 -57.73 14.41 92.11
C TYR A 379 -59.20 14.21 92.51
N GLN A 380 -59.95 13.33 91.86
CA GLN A 380 -61.33 12.99 92.24
C GLN A 380 -61.37 12.37 93.65
N LYS A 381 -60.49 11.41 93.95
CA LYS A 381 -60.36 10.83 95.30
C LYS A 381 -59.98 11.89 96.34
N LEU A 382 -59.08 12.80 96.00
CA LEU A 382 -58.68 13.89 96.89
C LEU A 382 -59.81 14.91 97.11
N MET A 383 -60.62 15.18 96.09
CA MET A 383 -61.83 16.01 96.18
C MET A 383 -62.87 15.35 97.09
N VAL A 384 -63.15 14.06 96.92
CA VAL A 384 -64.04 13.30 97.82
C VAL A 384 -63.53 13.34 99.27
N LEU A 385 -62.23 13.14 99.50
CA LEU A 385 -61.63 13.26 100.84
C LEU A 385 -61.68 14.70 101.40
N GLN A 386 -61.63 15.72 100.53
CA GLN A 386 -61.78 17.12 100.90
C GLN A 386 -63.23 17.43 101.29
N ASP A 387 -64.20 16.88 100.57
CA ASP A 387 -65.64 16.99 100.86
C ASP A 387 -66.01 16.21 102.13
N GLU A 388 -65.52 14.98 102.31
CA GLU A 388 -65.64 14.21 103.56
C GLU A 388 -65.02 14.95 104.75
N LYS A 389 -63.84 15.57 104.55
CA LYS A 389 -63.21 16.44 105.56
C LYS A 389 -64.09 17.65 105.87
N LEU A 390 -64.69 18.28 104.87
CA LEU A 390 -65.59 19.42 105.06
C LEU A 390 -66.89 19.00 105.76
N GLU A 391 -67.46 17.84 105.44
CA GLU A 391 -68.59 17.25 106.17
C GLU A 391 -68.23 16.95 107.63
N LEU A 392 -67.03 16.39 107.88
CA LEU A 392 -66.54 16.17 109.23
C LEU A 392 -66.30 17.48 109.98
N GLU A 393 -65.74 18.51 109.34
CA GLU A 393 -65.55 19.86 109.91
C GLU A 393 -66.89 20.56 110.17
N ASN A 394 -67.87 20.43 109.28
CA ASN A 394 -69.24 20.90 109.50
C ASN A 394 -69.91 20.16 110.66
N ARG A 395 -69.73 18.84 110.74
CA ARG A 395 -70.25 18.01 111.85
C ARG A 395 -69.54 18.30 113.17
N LEU A 396 -68.26 18.68 113.13
CA LEU A 396 -67.52 19.19 114.29
C LEU A 396 -68.06 20.57 114.69
N SER A 397 -68.30 21.47 113.73
CA SER A 397 -68.92 22.78 113.96
C SER A 397 -70.34 22.65 114.51
N ASP A 398 -71.13 21.67 114.06
CA ASP A 398 -72.47 21.39 114.57
C ASP A 398 -72.42 20.71 115.94
N LEU A 399 -71.41 19.88 116.23
CA LEU A 399 -71.15 19.38 117.59
C LEU A 399 -70.64 20.49 118.52
N GLU A 400 -69.88 21.46 118.02
CA GLU A 400 -69.47 22.66 118.76
C GLU A 400 -70.66 23.59 118.99
N LYS A 401 -71.58 23.76 118.02
CA LYS A 401 -72.86 24.45 118.22
C LYS A 401 -73.71 23.71 119.23
N MET A 402 -73.89 22.39 119.12
CA MET A 402 -74.64 21.59 120.09
C MET A 402 -73.99 21.61 121.48
N LYS A 403 -72.66 21.69 121.57
CA LYS A 403 -71.95 21.93 122.82
C LYS A 403 -72.20 23.35 123.33
N VAL A 404 -72.17 24.37 122.48
CA VAL A 404 -72.49 25.76 122.85
C VAL A 404 -73.97 25.89 123.24
N GLU A 405 -74.90 25.18 122.60
CA GLU A 405 -76.31 25.11 122.94
C GLU A 405 -76.54 24.33 124.23
N HIS A 406 -75.79 23.25 124.49
CA HIS A 406 -75.79 22.54 125.76
C HIS A 406 -75.11 23.34 126.88
N ASP A 407 -74.10 24.15 126.56
CA ASP A 407 -73.44 25.06 127.49
C ASP A 407 -74.34 26.29 127.76
N VAL A 408 -75.08 26.78 126.76
CA VAL A 408 -76.17 27.75 126.88
C VAL A 408 -77.34 27.16 127.64
N TRP A 409 -77.67 25.87 127.47
CA TRP A 409 -78.73 25.19 128.21
C TRP A 409 -78.31 24.99 129.68
N ARG A 410 -77.07 24.56 129.95
CA ARG A 410 -76.49 24.55 131.31
C ARG A 410 -76.42 25.95 131.90
N GLN A 411 -76.09 26.95 131.09
CA GLN A 411 -76.03 28.35 131.49
C GLN A 411 -77.45 28.91 131.71
N SER A 412 -78.48 28.40 131.01
CA SER A 412 -79.90 28.71 131.20
C SER A 412 -80.52 27.96 132.39
N GLU A 413 -80.06 26.74 132.69
CA GLU A 413 -80.42 25.99 133.90
C GLU A 413 -79.78 26.64 135.14
N LYS A 414 -78.48 27.01 135.02
CA LYS A 414 -77.79 27.89 135.95
C LYS A 414 -78.48 29.26 136.03
N GLU A 415 -78.96 29.84 134.93
CA GLU A 415 -79.73 31.08 134.96
C GLU A 415 -81.09 30.88 135.61
N GLN A 416 -81.76 29.73 135.51
CA GLN A 416 -82.97 29.47 136.30
C GLN A 416 -82.69 29.40 137.81
N PHE A 417 -81.51 28.93 138.21
CA PHE A 417 -81.05 29.02 139.61
C PHE A 417 -80.62 30.45 139.97
N GLU A 418 -79.91 31.16 139.09
CA GLU A 418 -79.56 32.57 139.24
C GLU A 418 -80.75 33.52 139.03
N GLU A 419 -81.90 33.06 138.57
CA GLU A 419 -83.13 33.84 138.36
C GLU A 419 -84.14 33.58 139.48
N LYS A 420 -84.04 32.43 140.17
CA LYS A 420 -84.49 32.32 141.56
C LYS A 420 -83.66 33.24 142.49
N LEU A 421 -82.36 33.40 142.22
CA LEU A 421 -81.49 34.35 142.93
C LEU A 421 -81.71 35.81 142.50
N ARG A 422 -81.90 36.08 141.19
CA ARG A 422 -82.17 37.42 140.62
C ARG A 422 -83.63 37.84 140.79
N ALA A 423 -84.59 36.96 141.06
CA ALA A 423 -85.86 37.38 141.65
C ALA A 423 -85.63 37.97 143.05
N SER A 424 -84.66 37.43 143.81
CA SER A 424 -84.24 38.00 145.09
C SER A 424 -83.36 39.25 144.98
N GLN A 425 -82.63 39.45 143.86
CA GLN A 425 -81.72 40.60 143.64
C GLN A 425 -82.24 41.68 142.66
N MET A 426 -83.27 41.44 141.84
CA MET A 426 -83.95 42.48 141.06
C MET A 426 -84.99 43.22 141.90
N ALA A 427 -85.34 42.67 143.07
CA ALA A 427 -85.88 43.43 144.20
C ALA A 427 -84.87 44.45 144.78
N GLU A 428 -83.56 44.29 144.50
CA GLU A 428 -82.47 45.17 144.95
C GLU A 428 -82.04 46.14 143.82
N GLU A 429 -81.70 45.65 142.62
CA GLU A 429 -81.08 46.45 141.56
C GLU A 429 -82.05 47.14 140.57
N ALA A 430 -83.36 47.01 140.77
CA ALA A 430 -84.31 47.98 140.20
C ALA A 430 -84.02 49.43 140.66
N ALA A 431 -83.25 49.60 141.74
CA ALA A 431 -82.74 50.88 142.22
C ALA A 431 -81.55 51.48 141.44
N ARG A 432 -81.00 50.83 140.39
CA ARG A 432 -79.66 51.18 139.83
C ARG A 432 -79.58 51.60 138.35
N ARG A 433 -80.66 51.52 137.57
CA ARG A 433 -80.57 51.45 136.09
C ARG A 433 -80.40 52.80 135.33
N GLU A 434 -80.01 53.89 135.97
CA GLU A 434 -80.07 55.24 135.37
C GLU A 434 -78.80 55.73 134.62
N LEU A 435 -77.61 55.15 134.82
CA LEU A 435 -76.36 55.87 134.47
C LEU A 435 -75.96 55.88 132.97
N GLN A 436 -76.50 54.99 132.14
CA GLN A 436 -76.52 55.16 130.66
C GLN A 436 -75.12 55.33 130.00
N SER A 437 -75.08 56.06 128.89
CA SER A 437 -73.94 56.83 128.38
C SER A 437 -72.73 56.12 127.72
N ILE A 438 -73.04 55.45 126.61
CA ILE A 438 -72.53 55.83 125.27
C ILE A 438 -71.09 55.38 124.89
N ARG A 439 -70.83 54.61 123.81
CA ARG A 439 -71.30 54.73 122.39
C ARG A 439 -70.56 55.83 121.59
N LEU A 440 -69.23 55.94 121.69
CA LEU A 440 -68.44 56.90 120.90
C LEU A 440 -67.16 56.31 120.28
N LYS A 441 -67.15 56.30 118.92
CA LYS A 441 -65.96 56.30 118.03
C LYS A 441 -65.23 54.95 117.86
N LEU A 442 -65.39 54.13 116.80
CA LEU A 442 -65.90 54.30 115.42
C LEU A 442 -65.02 55.10 114.43
N GLN A 443 -63.84 55.63 114.81
CA GLN A 443 -63.19 56.69 114.00
C GLN A 443 -61.95 56.31 113.16
N GLN A 444 -61.30 55.15 113.36
CA GLN A 444 -59.91 54.95 112.91
C GLN A 444 -59.73 54.21 111.54
N GLN A 445 -60.79 53.95 110.78
CA GLN A 445 -60.76 53.01 109.64
C GLN A 445 -60.14 53.55 108.31
N ILE A 446 -59.50 54.72 108.32
CA ILE A 446 -59.25 55.54 107.11
C ILE A 446 -57.92 55.24 106.37
N VAL A 447 -56.95 54.58 107.02
CA VAL A 447 -55.52 54.61 106.60
C VAL A 447 -55.13 53.67 105.44
N ASN A 448 -55.95 52.68 105.07
CA ASN A 448 -55.49 51.53 104.28
C ASN A 448 -55.44 51.69 102.75
N THR A 449 -55.84 52.85 102.19
CA THR A 449 -56.22 52.95 100.77
C THR A 449 -55.10 53.41 99.80
N GLU A 450 -53.99 53.97 100.28
CA GLU A 450 -53.02 54.72 99.44
C GLU A 450 -52.02 53.84 98.64
N LYS A 451 -52.05 52.51 98.79
CA LYS A 451 -50.95 51.64 98.33
C LYS A 451 -50.99 51.24 96.83
N ALA A 452 -52.02 51.64 96.07
CA ALA A 452 -52.37 51.00 94.79
C ALA A 452 -51.91 51.71 93.50
N GLU A 453 -51.36 52.93 93.53
CA GLU A 453 -51.12 53.70 92.28
C GLU A 453 -49.80 53.43 91.53
N LYS A 454 -48.86 52.64 92.09
CA LYS A 454 -47.48 52.56 91.55
C LYS A 454 -47.27 51.70 90.30
N GLU A 455 -48.17 50.77 89.98
CA GLU A 455 -47.93 49.71 88.97
C GLU A 455 -48.26 50.12 87.51
N LYS A 456 -48.61 51.39 87.25
CA LYS A 456 -49.18 51.82 85.97
C LYS A 456 -48.19 52.37 84.92
N LEU A 457 -46.94 52.65 85.30
CA LEU A 457 -46.00 53.43 84.49
C LEU A 457 -45.12 52.61 83.52
N GLU A 458 -44.86 51.32 83.79
CA GLU A 458 -43.90 50.51 83.01
C GLU A 458 -44.45 50.00 81.66
N ASN A 459 -45.75 50.16 81.39
CA ASN A 459 -46.41 49.58 80.20
C ASN A 459 -46.22 50.39 78.90
N SER A 460 -45.70 51.62 78.97
CA SER A 460 -45.68 52.55 77.83
C SER A 460 -44.43 52.47 76.93
N GLU A 461 -43.26 52.12 77.47
CA GLU A 461 -41.99 52.18 76.72
C GLU A 461 -41.85 51.07 75.66
N LEU A 462 -42.37 49.87 75.94
CA LEU A 462 -42.24 48.69 75.06
C LEU A 462 -42.97 48.83 73.71
N LYS A 463 -43.87 49.81 73.55
CA LYS A 463 -44.62 50.03 72.30
C LYS A 463 -43.87 50.84 71.23
N GLN A 464 -42.85 51.62 71.60
CA GLN A 464 -42.14 52.47 70.63
C GLN A 464 -41.05 51.71 69.83
N GLN A 465 -40.48 50.64 70.36
CA GLN A 465 -39.44 49.86 69.66
C GLN A 465 -39.97 49.02 68.50
N ILE A 466 -41.25 48.64 68.53
CA ILE A 466 -41.87 47.74 67.54
C ILE A 466 -42.06 48.43 66.18
N SER A 467 -42.37 49.73 66.12
CA SER A 467 -42.63 50.42 64.85
C SER A 467 -41.36 50.71 64.03
N HIS A 468 -40.20 50.82 64.68
CA HIS A 468 -38.94 51.13 64.00
C HIS A 468 -38.42 49.95 63.17
N LEU A 469 -38.48 48.73 63.71
CA LEU A 469 -38.07 47.51 63.01
C LEU A 469 -38.95 47.22 61.78
N GLN A 470 -40.22 47.61 61.82
CA GLN A 470 -41.18 47.33 60.76
C GLN A 470 -40.95 48.17 59.47
N ILE A 471 -40.18 49.26 59.55
CA ILE A 471 -39.82 50.12 58.41
C ILE A 471 -38.56 49.61 57.68
N GLN A 472 -37.64 48.94 58.37
CA GLN A 472 -36.47 48.32 57.73
C GLN A 472 -36.85 47.10 56.88
N VAL A 473 -37.84 46.32 57.31
CA VAL A 473 -38.28 45.11 56.59
C VAL A 473 -38.85 45.45 55.21
N THR A 474 -39.71 46.48 55.10
CA THR A 474 -40.28 46.92 53.81
C THR A 474 -39.23 47.47 52.85
N SER A 475 -38.17 48.12 53.35
CA SER A 475 -37.07 48.60 52.51
C SER A 475 -36.28 47.45 51.86
N LEU A 476 -36.07 46.36 52.59
CA LEU A 476 -35.32 45.20 52.08
C LEU A 476 -36.15 44.39 51.07
N THR A 477 -37.46 44.24 51.31
CA THR A 477 -38.37 43.56 50.38
C THR A 477 -38.45 44.27 49.01
N GLN A 478 -38.36 45.60 48.97
CA GLN A 478 -38.33 46.33 47.69
C GLN A 478 -37.05 46.03 46.90
N SER A 479 -35.89 46.05 47.56
CA SER A 479 -34.58 45.73 46.96
C SER A 479 -34.49 44.29 46.45
N GLU A 480 -35.15 43.34 47.10
CA GLU A 480 -35.19 41.93 46.69
C GLU A 480 -35.95 41.75 45.37
N ASN A 481 -37.09 42.45 45.21
CA ASN A 481 -37.92 42.37 44.02
C ASN A 481 -37.24 42.95 42.76
N ASP A 482 -36.47 44.04 42.90
CA ASP A 482 -35.73 44.64 41.77
C ASP A 482 -34.60 43.71 41.28
N LEU A 483 -33.91 43.03 42.21
CA LEU A 483 -32.92 42.01 41.87
C LEU A 483 -33.57 40.80 41.18
N LEU A 484 -34.74 40.36 41.65
CA LEU A 484 -35.53 39.27 41.06
C LEU A 484 -35.91 39.57 39.60
N ASN A 485 -36.38 40.80 39.32
CA ASN A 485 -36.71 41.25 37.96
C ASN A 485 -35.48 41.30 37.04
N SER A 486 -34.33 41.78 37.54
CA SER A 486 -33.09 41.77 36.74
C SER A 486 -32.61 40.34 36.42
N ASN A 487 -32.76 39.42 37.37
CA ASN A 487 -32.41 38.01 37.21
C ASN A 487 -33.31 37.32 36.17
N GLN A 488 -34.59 37.67 36.13
CA GLN A 488 -35.53 37.16 35.12
C GLN A 488 -35.18 37.67 33.71
N MET A 489 -34.91 38.96 33.53
CA MET A 489 -34.52 39.49 32.21
C MET A 489 -33.19 38.90 31.70
N LEU A 490 -32.25 38.59 32.60
CA LEU A 490 -31.03 37.87 32.24
C LEU A 490 -31.30 36.41 31.82
N LYS A 491 -32.23 35.70 32.49
CA LYS A 491 -32.67 34.36 32.06
C LYS A 491 -33.32 34.38 30.67
N ASP A 492 -34.19 35.34 30.41
CA ASP A 492 -34.89 35.47 29.11
C ASP A 492 -33.94 35.86 27.97
N MET A 493 -32.85 36.59 28.27
CA MET A 493 -31.77 36.85 27.33
C MET A 493 -30.92 35.59 27.08
N VAL A 494 -30.59 34.84 28.13
CA VAL A 494 -29.84 33.58 28.03
C VAL A 494 -30.61 32.53 27.23
N GLU A 495 -31.93 32.42 27.39
CA GLU A 495 -32.71 31.42 26.63
C GLU A 495 -32.90 31.83 25.15
N ARG A 496 -32.97 33.13 24.83
CA ARG A 496 -32.88 33.62 23.44
C ARG A 496 -31.52 33.30 22.81
N LEU A 497 -30.42 33.61 23.49
CA LEU A 497 -29.07 33.31 23.00
C LEU A 497 -28.83 31.79 22.84
N LYS A 498 -29.37 30.95 23.73
CA LYS A 498 -29.37 29.49 23.55
C LYS A 498 -30.15 29.08 22.30
N GLN A 499 -31.31 29.68 22.04
CA GLN A 499 -32.11 29.35 20.86
C GLN A 499 -31.42 29.81 19.56
N GLU A 500 -30.77 30.98 19.56
CA GLU A 500 -29.93 31.44 18.44
C GLU A 500 -28.74 30.50 18.22
N CYS A 501 -28.06 30.05 19.29
CA CYS A 501 -27.01 29.03 19.20
C CYS A 501 -27.51 27.67 18.68
N ARG A 502 -28.72 27.23 19.05
CA ARG A 502 -29.35 26.03 18.48
C ARG A 502 -29.65 26.22 16.99
N ASN A 503 -30.19 27.37 16.60
CA ASN A 503 -30.51 27.68 15.20
C ASN A 503 -29.23 27.78 14.33
N LEU A 504 -28.18 28.44 14.82
CA LEU A 504 -26.89 28.54 14.12
C LEU A 504 -26.18 27.19 14.03
N ARG A 505 -26.25 26.33 15.06
CA ARG A 505 -25.77 24.94 14.96
C ARG A 505 -26.55 24.15 13.92
N SER A 506 -27.87 24.22 13.92
CA SER A 506 -28.70 23.52 12.92
C SER A 506 -28.42 24.02 11.48
N GLN A 507 -28.14 25.31 11.29
CA GLN A 507 -27.71 25.84 9.99
C GLN A 507 -26.30 25.39 9.61
N ALA A 508 -25.36 25.32 10.56
CA ALA A 508 -24.00 24.83 10.32
C ALA A 508 -23.98 23.32 10.02
N GLU A 509 -24.75 22.51 10.77
CA GLU A 509 -24.97 21.08 10.53
C GLU A 509 -25.59 20.85 9.15
N LYS A 510 -26.59 21.64 8.76
CA LYS A 510 -27.21 21.55 7.44
C LYS A 510 -26.24 21.93 6.31
N ALA A 511 -25.47 23.00 6.47
CA ALA A 511 -24.45 23.41 5.51
C ALA A 511 -23.31 22.37 5.41
N GLN A 512 -22.92 21.75 6.53
CA GLN A 512 -21.97 20.64 6.54
C GLN A 512 -22.53 19.43 5.79
N LEU A 513 -23.79 19.06 6.02
CA LEU A 513 -24.45 17.91 5.38
C LEU A 513 -24.65 18.14 3.87
N ASP A 514 -24.94 19.36 3.44
CA ASP A 514 -24.98 19.73 2.01
C ASP A 514 -23.57 19.69 1.36
N VAL A 515 -22.51 20.05 2.10
CA VAL A 515 -21.11 19.90 1.64
C VAL A 515 -20.67 18.42 1.59
N GLU A 516 -21.02 17.62 2.59
CA GLU A 516 -20.77 16.17 2.61
C GLU A 516 -21.49 15.48 1.46
N LYS A 517 -22.76 15.81 1.22
CA LYS A 517 -23.53 15.28 0.09
C LYS A 517 -22.95 15.68 -1.27
N THR A 518 -22.52 16.93 -1.45
CA THR A 518 -21.87 17.34 -2.71
C THR A 518 -20.48 16.71 -2.88
N LEU A 519 -19.76 16.41 -1.80
CA LEU A 519 -18.53 15.63 -1.82
C LEU A 519 -18.81 14.16 -2.23
N GLU A 520 -19.85 13.53 -1.67
CA GLU A 520 -20.29 12.18 -2.05
C GLU A 520 -20.72 12.12 -3.53
N GLU A 521 -21.51 13.08 -4.00
CA GLU A 521 -21.90 13.18 -5.42
C GLU A 521 -20.67 13.32 -6.34
N LYS A 522 -19.66 14.11 -5.93
CA LYS A 522 -18.38 14.22 -6.65
C LYS A 522 -17.55 12.95 -6.60
N GLN A 523 -17.56 12.24 -5.47
CA GLN A 523 -16.88 10.96 -5.31
C GLN A 523 -17.53 9.86 -6.16
N ILE A 524 -18.87 9.85 -6.28
CA ILE A 524 -19.62 8.97 -7.17
C ILE A 524 -19.29 9.28 -8.64
N GLN A 525 -19.34 10.56 -9.05
CA GLN A 525 -18.95 10.98 -10.40
C GLN A 525 -17.52 10.54 -10.75
N TRP A 526 -16.57 10.72 -9.83
CA TRP A 526 -15.18 10.27 -10.01
C TRP A 526 -15.06 8.74 -10.09
N LEU A 527 -15.81 7.99 -9.29
CA LEU A 527 -15.83 6.53 -9.36
C LEU A 527 -16.44 6.02 -10.68
N GLU A 528 -17.48 6.66 -11.19
CA GLU A 528 -18.05 6.35 -12.51
C GLU A 528 -17.09 6.66 -13.65
N GLU A 529 -16.43 7.82 -13.64
CA GLU A 529 -15.42 8.18 -14.65
C GLU A 529 -14.23 7.24 -14.59
N LYS A 530 -13.75 6.90 -13.39
CA LYS A 530 -12.73 5.88 -13.17
C LYS A 530 -13.16 4.52 -13.72
N HIS A 531 -14.41 4.11 -13.54
CA HIS A 531 -14.94 2.87 -14.09
C HIS A 531 -14.98 2.89 -15.62
N LYS A 532 -15.53 3.95 -16.22
CA LYS A 532 -15.55 4.18 -17.69
C LYS A 532 -14.14 4.21 -18.31
N LEU A 533 -13.15 4.76 -17.60
CA LEU A 533 -11.75 4.73 -18.02
C LEU A 533 -11.15 3.32 -17.89
N HIS A 534 -11.49 2.58 -16.83
CA HIS A 534 -11.05 1.21 -16.64
C HIS A 534 -11.63 0.27 -17.71
N GLU A 535 -12.92 0.39 -18.03
CA GLU A 535 -13.57 -0.30 -19.16
C GLU A 535 -12.86 -0.01 -20.48
N ARG A 536 -12.56 1.27 -20.78
CA ARG A 536 -11.82 1.66 -21.99
C ARG A 536 -10.40 1.09 -22.03
N ILE A 537 -9.74 0.95 -20.88
CA ILE A 537 -8.42 0.32 -20.80
C ILE A 537 -8.54 -1.18 -21.06
N THR A 538 -9.44 -1.89 -20.39
CA THR A 538 -9.64 -3.34 -20.61
C THR A 538 -10.07 -3.64 -22.04
N ASP A 539 -10.96 -2.83 -22.63
CA ASP A 539 -11.42 -2.98 -24.02
C ASP A 539 -10.30 -2.70 -25.05
N ARG A 540 -9.35 -1.81 -24.72
CA ARG A 540 -8.10 -1.60 -25.50
C ARG A 540 -7.11 -2.74 -25.31
N GLU A 541 -6.95 -3.27 -24.09
CA GLU A 541 -6.09 -4.41 -23.78
C GLU A 541 -6.58 -5.70 -24.42
N GLU A 542 -7.89 -5.96 -24.45
CA GLU A 542 -8.47 -7.07 -25.18
C GLU A 542 -8.23 -6.94 -26.69
N LYS A 543 -8.44 -5.76 -27.27
CA LYS A 543 -8.14 -5.51 -28.70
C LYS A 543 -6.65 -5.68 -29.01
N TYR A 544 -5.77 -5.24 -28.12
CA TYR A 544 -4.33 -5.48 -28.21
C TYR A 544 -3.98 -6.98 -28.13
N ASN A 545 -4.55 -7.71 -27.17
CA ASN A 545 -4.33 -9.15 -27.00
C ASN A 545 -4.86 -9.96 -28.21
N GLN A 546 -6.04 -9.61 -28.73
CA GLN A 546 -6.56 -10.21 -29.96
C GLN A 546 -5.67 -9.93 -31.19
N ALA A 547 -5.10 -8.72 -31.30
CA ALA A 547 -4.14 -8.38 -32.36
C ALA A 547 -2.82 -9.15 -32.20
N LYS A 548 -2.30 -9.25 -30.97
CA LYS A 548 -1.10 -10.01 -30.59
C LYS A 548 -1.26 -11.49 -30.90
N GLU A 549 -2.41 -12.10 -30.58
CA GLU A 549 -2.71 -13.48 -30.95
C GLU A 549 -2.83 -13.68 -32.47
N LYS A 550 -3.50 -12.78 -33.19
CA LYS A 550 -3.59 -12.82 -34.65
C LYS A 550 -2.19 -12.75 -35.28
N LEU A 551 -1.32 -11.88 -34.77
CA LEU A 551 0.09 -11.77 -35.19
C LEU A 551 0.88 -13.05 -34.86
N GLN A 552 0.69 -13.64 -33.68
CA GLN A 552 1.36 -14.87 -33.28
C GLN A 552 0.89 -16.10 -34.09
N ARG A 553 -0.40 -16.15 -34.45
CA ARG A 553 -0.97 -17.15 -35.39
C ARG A 553 -0.43 -16.95 -36.82
N ALA A 554 -0.32 -15.71 -37.29
CA ALA A 554 0.30 -15.40 -38.57
C ALA A 554 1.80 -15.78 -38.58
N ALA A 555 2.55 -15.46 -37.53
CA ALA A 555 3.96 -15.79 -37.39
C ALA A 555 4.20 -17.31 -37.32
N THR A 556 3.37 -18.06 -36.61
CA THR A 556 3.44 -19.54 -36.58
C THR A 556 3.03 -20.17 -37.90
N ALA A 557 2.04 -19.62 -38.62
CA ALA A 557 1.71 -20.04 -39.98
C ALA A 557 2.86 -19.75 -40.97
N GLN A 558 3.50 -18.58 -40.87
CA GLN A 558 4.68 -18.21 -41.65
C GLN A 558 5.87 -19.13 -41.34
N LYS A 559 6.09 -19.48 -40.05
CA LYS A 559 7.14 -20.43 -39.63
C LYS A 559 6.90 -21.84 -40.16
N LYS A 560 5.64 -22.31 -40.19
CA LYS A 560 5.24 -23.57 -40.84
C LYS A 560 5.43 -23.54 -42.36
N ARG A 561 5.07 -22.42 -43.03
CA ARG A 561 5.34 -22.24 -44.47
C ARG A 561 6.84 -22.25 -44.76
N LYS A 562 7.65 -21.56 -43.95
CA LYS A 562 9.12 -21.54 -44.09
C LYS A 562 9.70 -22.95 -43.93
N SER A 563 9.33 -23.71 -42.90
CA SER A 563 9.84 -25.07 -42.72
C SER A 563 9.37 -26.05 -43.82
N LEU A 564 8.16 -25.89 -44.36
CA LEU A 564 7.72 -26.67 -45.53
C LEU A 564 8.54 -26.31 -46.78
N HIS A 565 8.85 -25.03 -46.99
CA HIS A 565 9.63 -24.58 -48.13
C HIS A 565 11.10 -25.00 -48.03
N GLU A 566 11.66 -24.96 -46.82
CA GLU A 566 13.02 -25.38 -46.45
C GLU A 566 13.18 -26.90 -46.58
N ASN A 567 12.23 -27.70 -46.08
CA ASN A 567 12.19 -29.14 -46.33
C ASN A 567 12.03 -29.50 -47.81
N LYS A 568 11.27 -28.70 -48.58
CA LYS A 568 11.14 -28.88 -50.03
C LYS A 568 12.43 -28.51 -50.77
N LEU A 569 13.13 -27.48 -50.31
CA LEU A 569 14.45 -27.09 -50.83
C LEU A 569 15.47 -28.20 -50.54
N LYS A 570 15.51 -28.69 -49.30
CA LYS A 570 16.42 -29.75 -48.86
C LYS A 570 16.24 -31.05 -49.65
N ARG A 571 14.99 -31.49 -49.88
CA ARG A 571 14.67 -32.63 -50.77
C ARG A 571 15.06 -32.41 -52.23
N LEU A 572 15.10 -31.17 -52.70
CA LEU A 572 15.59 -30.85 -54.04
C LEU A 572 17.13 -30.87 -54.07
N GLN A 573 17.78 -30.39 -53.01
CA GLN A 573 19.24 -30.46 -52.81
C GLN A 573 19.72 -31.91 -52.73
N GLU A 574 19.13 -32.74 -51.86
CA GLU A 574 19.38 -34.18 -51.76
C GLU A 574 19.17 -34.89 -53.12
N LYS A 575 18.19 -34.43 -53.93
CA LYS A 575 17.94 -34.97 -55.26
C LYS A 575 18.94 -34.49 -56.32
N VAL A 576 19.52 -33.29 -56.16
CA VAL A 576 20.64 -32.80 -56.98
C VAL A 576 21.90 -33.56 -56.62
N GLU A 577 22.24 -33.69 -55.34
CA GLU A 577 23.40 -34.47 -54.85
C GLU A 577 23.35 -35.93 -55.35
N VAL A 578 22.17 -36.57 -55.30
CA VAL A 578 21.99 -37.93 -55.85
C VAL A 578 22.16 -37.97 -57.37
N LEU A 579 21.75 -36.93 -58.11
CA LEU A 579 21.94 -36.85 -59.56
C LEU A 579 23.40 -36.51 -59.94
N GLU A 580 24.09 -35.73 -59.13
CA GLU A 580 25.52 -35.42 -59.28
C GLU A 580 26.36 -36.67 -58.96
N ALA A 581 26.07 -37.38 -57.88
CA ALA A 581 26.67 -38.69 -57.59
C ALA A 581 26.37 -39.71 -58.71
N LYS A 582 25.16 -39.71 -59.28
CA LYS A 582 24.83 -40.55 -60.45
C LYS A 582 25.60 -40.14 -61.70
N LYS A 583 25.88 -38.85 -61.87
CA LYS A 583 26.71 -38.31 -62.97
C LYS A 583 28.19 -38.67 -62.77
N GLU A 584 28.72 -38.60 -61.56
CA GLU A 584 30.08 -39.06 -61.24
C GLU A 584 30.22 -40.58 -61.37
N GLU A 585 29.21 -41.35 -60.97
CA GLU A 585 29.15 -42.80 -61.20
C GLU A 585 29.16 -43.13 -62.70
N LEU A 586 28.34 -42.43 -63.51
CA LEU A 586 28.35 -42.58 -64.97
C LEU A 586 29.63 -42.05 -65.63
N GLU A 587 30.26 -41.00 -65.11
CA GLU A 587 31.54 -40.47 -65.61
C GLU A 587 32.71 -41.41 -65.25
N THR A 588 32.68 -42.04 -64.08
CA THR A 588 33.67 -43.06 -63.70
C THR A 588 33.44 -44.37 -64.46
N GLU A 589 32.20 -44.80 -64.70
CA GLU A 589 31.87 -45.93 -65.57
C GLU A 589 32.30 -45.65 -67.04
N ASN A 590 32.10 -44.43 -67.53
CA ASN A 590 32.56 -43.99 -68.85
C ASN A 590 34.10 -43.85 -68.92
N GLN A 591 34.78 -43.45 -67.83
CA GLN A 591 36.24 -43.52 -67.74
C GLN A 591 36.75 -44.97 -67.66
N VAL A 592 36.02 -45.90 -67.04
CA VAL A 592 36.35 -47.34 -67.04
C VAL A 592 36.15 -47.94 -68.44
N LEU A 593 35.08 -47.57 -69.15
CA LEU A 593 34.84 -47.96 -70.55
C LEU A 593 35.90 -47.37 -71.50
N ASN A 594 36.32 -46.10 -71.31
CA ASN A 594 37.44 -45.52 -72.07
C ASN A 594 38.82 -46.07 -71.66
N ARG A 595 38.94 -46.70 -70.48
CA ARG A 595 40.15 -47.46 -70.08
C ARG A 595 40.16 -48.89 -70.60
N GLN A 596 39.00 -49.44 -70.99
CA GLN A 596 38.93 -50.55 -71.94
C GLN A 596 39.27 -50.04 -73.34
N ASN A 597 40.54 -49.67 -73.55
CA ASN A 597 41.13 -49.59 -74.87
C ASN A 597 40.97 -50.95 -75.54
N VAL A 598 39.94 -51.11 -76.37
CA VAL A 598 39.93 -52.12 -77.43
C VAL A 598 41.21 -51.86 -78.24
N PRO A 599 42.20 -52.77 -78.25
CA PRO A 599 43.46 -52.52 -78.94
C PRO A 599 43.20 -52.07 -80.37
N PHE A 600 43.98 -51.12 -80.89
CA PHE A 600 43.77 -50.58 -82.24
C PHE A 600 43.72 -51.70 -83.32
N GLU A 601 44.42 -52.80 -83.07
CA GLU A 601 44.36 -54.04 -83.86
C GLU A 601 43.03 -54.79 -83.75
N GLU A 602 42.41 -54.86 -82.57
CA GLU A 602 41.07 -55.42 -82.37
C GLU A 602 39.99 -54.51 -82.92
N TYR A 603 40.09 -53.18 -82.77
CA TYR A 603 39.19 -52.24 -83.44
C TYR A 603 39.27 -52.40 -84.95
N THR A 604 40.48 -52.55 -85.52
CA THR A 604 40.67 -52.80 -86.95
C THR A 604 40.17 -54.20 -87.37
N ARG A 605 40.33 -55.24 -86.54
CA ARG A 605 39.75 -56.58 -86.79
C ARG A 605 38.23 -56.57 -86.71
N LEU A 606 37.63 -55.92 -85.72
CA LEU A 606 36.19 -55.77 -85.55
C LEU A 606 35.59 -54.90 -86.66
N GLN A 607 36.27 -53.84 -87.08
CA GLN A 607 35.83 -53.01 -88.22
C GLN A 607 35.97 -53.76 -89.55
N LYS A 608 37.02 -54.59 -89.73
CA LYS A 608 37.08 -55.56 -90.85
C LYS A 608 35.96 -56.58 -90.77
N ARG A 609 35.71 -57.19 -89.61
CA ARG A 609 34.66 -58.21 -89.39
C ARG A 609 33.26 -57.61 -89.55
N LEU A 610 33.05 -56.35 -89.18
CA LEU A 610 31.82 -55.59 -89.41
C LEU A 610 31.64 -55.26 -90.89
N LYS A 611 32.69 -54.80 -91.59
CA LYS A 611 32.65 -54.61 -93.05
C LYS A 611 32.44 -55.93 -93.79
N ASP A 612 32.96 -57.04 -93.29
CA ASP A 612 32.81 -58.37 -93.88
C ASP A 612 31.45 -59.01 -93.56
N ILE A 613 30.85 -58.70 -92.40
CA ILE A 613 29.45 -59.04 -92.07
C ILE A 613 28.49 -58.11 -92.82
N GLN A 614 28.79 -56.83 -93.01
CA GLN A 614 28.00 -55.92 -93.86
C GLN A 614 28.11 -56.32 -95.33
N ARG A 615 29.29 -56.73 -95.80
CA ARG A 615 29.48 -57.32 -97.12
C ARG A 615 28.67 -58.61 -97.24
N ARG A 616 28.79 -59.55 -96.31
CA ARG A 616 28.00 -60.78 -96.31
C ARG A 616 26.50 -60.55 -96.15
N HIS A 617 26.06 -59.53 -95.40
CA HIS A 617 24.65 -59.12 -95.29
C HIS A 617 24.16 -58.46 -96.59
N ASN A 618 25.00 -57.68 -97.27
CA ASN A 618 24.66 -57.10 -98.58
C ASN A 618 24.65 -58.18 -99.67
N GLU A 619 25.57 -59.16 -99.60
CA GLU A 619 25.57 -60.37 -100.42
C GLU A 619 24.32 -61.23 -100.13
N PHE A 620 23.93 -61.40 -98.86
CA PHE A 620 22.67 -62.05 -98.44
C PHE A 620 21.44 -61.28 -98.93
N ARG A 621 21.47 -59.93 -98.89
CA ARG A 621 20.41 -59.08 -99.48
C ARG A 621 20.34 -59.27 -100.99
N SER A 622 21.46 -59.34 -101.71
CA SER A 622 21.47 -59.61 -103.15
C SER A 622 21.16 -61.06 -103.54
N LEU A 623 21.24 -62.00 -102.60
CA LEU A 623 20.86 -63.41 -102.78
C LEU A 623 19.39 -63.69 -102.40
N ILE A 624 18.80 -62.89 -101.51
CA ILE A 624 17.38 -62.99 -101.13
C ILE A 624 16.50 -62.06 -101.99
N LEU A 625 17.04 -60.95 -102.49
CA LEU A 625 16.30 -59.98 -103.32
C LEU A 625 17.01 -59.75 -104.65
N VAL A 626 16.46 -60.35 -105.70
CA VAL A 626 16.42 -59.96 -107.15
C VAL A 626 16.01 -61.22 -107.94
N PRO A 627 15.22 -61.14 -109.04
CA PRO A 627 14.75 -59.96 -109.77
C PRO A 627 13.21 -59.81 -109.83
N ASN A 628 12.72 -58.57 -109.69
CA ASN A 628 11.88 -57.99 -110.73
C ASN A 628 11.94 -56.44 -110.73
N MET A 629 12.17 -55.91 -111.92
CA MET A 629 12.37 -54.51 -112.37
C MET A 629 11.07 -53.66 -112.30
N PRO A 630 11.09 -52.32 -112.56
CA PRO A 630 12.16 -51.31 -112.53
C PRO A 630 11.72 -49.98 -111.79
N PRO A 631 11.92 -48.71 -112.24
CA PRO A 631 12.56 -47.69 -111.39
C PRO A 631 11.70 -46.41 -111.18
N THR A 632 12.33 -45.28 -110.82
CA THR A 632 11.74 -43.91 -110.65
C THR A 632 10.84 -43.76 -109.41
N ALA A 633 10.58 -42.57 -108.84
CA ALA A 633 11.36 -41.32 -108.75
C ALA A 633 10.86 -40.50 -107.53
N SER A 634 11.63 -39.47 -107.20
CA SER A 634 11.37 -38.25 -106.41
C SER A 634 9.93 -37.80 -106.02
N ILE A 635 9.88 -36.98 -104.95
CA ILE A 635 8.87 -35.95 -104.58
C ILE A 635 7.83 -36.37 -103.48
N ASN A 636 7.62 -35.47 -102.52
CA ASN A 636 6.45 -35.35 -101.60
C ASN A 636 5.19 -34.91 -102.42
N PRO A 637 4.12 -34.23 -101.94
CA PRO A 637 3.58 -34.06 -100.59
C PRO A 637 2.06 -34.37 -100.46
N ALA A 638 1.56 -34.27 -99.23
CA ALA A 638 0.27 -33.73 -98.77
C ALA A 638 -1.07 -33.92 -99.57
N ASN A 639 -2.09 -34.30 -98.76
CA ASN A 639 -3.40 -33.63 -98.56
C ASN A 639 -4.70 -34.13 -99.22
N PHE A 640 -5.74 -34.18 -98.35
CA PHE A 640 -7.20 -34.15 -98.61
C PHE A 640 -7.85 -35.40 -99.29
N GLN A 641 -9.12 -35.80 -99.02
CA GLN A 641 -10.23 -35.21 -98.23
C GLN A 641 -11.35 -36.24 -97.90
N SER A 642 -12.13 -36.02 -96.83
CA SER A 642 -13.59 -36.36 -96.68
C SER A 642 -14.08 -37.83 -96.75
N SER A 643 -15.30 -38.26 -96.35
CA SER A 643 -16.37 -37.83 -95.40
C SER A 643 -17.59 -38.78 -95.63
N ALA A 644 -18.42 -39.28 -94.70
CA ALA A 644 -18.46 -39.42 -93.23
C ALA A 644 -19.34 -40.68 -92.88
N ILE A 645 -19.70 -41.01 -91.63
CA ILE A 645 -20.91 -40.57 -90.90
C ILE A 645 -20.78 -40.91 -89.40
N VAL A 646 -21.42 -40.09 -88.55
CA VAL A 646 -21.32 -40.04 -87.07
C VAL A 646 -22.70 -40.39 -86.47
N PRO A 647 -22.80 -40.90 -85.22
CA PRO A 647 -23.31 -40.03 -84.14
C PRO A 647 -22.60 -40.28 -82.79
N GLY A 648 -22.00 -39.24 -82.20
CA GLY A 648 -21.27 -39.40 -80.93
C GLY A 648 -20.53 -38.18 -80.35
N VAL A 649 -21.05 -36.96 -80.54
CA VAL A 649 -20.68 -35.73 -79.78
C VAL A 649 -19.18 -35.34 -79.86
N GLU A 650 -18.76 -34.62 -80.90
CA GLU A 650 -18.62 -33.14 -80.91
C GLU A 650 -17.45 -32.61 -80.03
N LEU A 651 -16.34 -32.15 -80.64
CA LEU A 651 -16.08 -30.78 -81.15
C LEU A 651 -15.97 -29.75 -80.00
N SER A 652 -15.05 -28.77 -79.92
CA SER A 652 -13.78 -28.40 -80.58
C SER A 652 -13.51 -26.93 -80.19
N PHE A 653 -12.32 -26.56 -79.65
CA PHE A 653 -11.79 -25.17 -79.53
C PHE A 653 -12.63 -24.12 -78.73
N PRO A 654 -12.03 -23.16 -77.97
CA PRO A 654 -11.03 -22.21 -78.48
C PRO A 654 -9.84 -21.88 -77.55
N PRO A 655 -8.67 -21.46 -78.09
CA PRO A 655 -7.54 -20.98 -77.31
C PRO A 655 -7.63 -19.47 -77.04
N HIS A 656 -8.85 -18.94 -76.83
CA HIS A 656 -9.08 -17.49 -76.64
C HIS A 656 -9.88 -17.15 -75.37
N LEU A 657 -10.62 -18.12 -74.81
CA LEU A 657 -11.31 -17.92 -73.53
C LEU A 657 -10.36 -17.80 -72.34
N GLN A 658 -9.19 -18.48 -72.37
CA GLN A 658 -8.22 -18.37 -71.28
C GLN A 658 -7.47 -17.04 -71.29
N GLU A 659 -7.23 -16.45 -72.47
CA GLU A 659 -6.62 -15.13 -72.58
C GLU A 659 -7.64 -14.02 -72.27
N GLU A 660 -8.90 -14.16 -72.67
CA GLU A 660 -9.99 -13.30 -72.16
C GLU A 660 -10.21 -13.47 -70.64
N GLN A 661 -10.12 -14.68 -70.07
CA GLN A 661 -10.22 -14.87 -68.63
C GLN A 661 -9.03 -14.27 -67.91
N HIS A 662 -7.80 -14.45 -68.38
CA HIS A 662 -6.63 -13.80 -67.77
C HIS A 662 -6.64 -12.27 -67.97
N GLN A 663 -7.16 -11.74 -69.08
CA GLN A 663 -7.36 -10.29 -69.25
C GLN A 663 -8.52 -9.76 -68.39
N ARG A 664 -9.60 -10.52 -68.20
CA ARG A 664 -10.68 -10.19 -67.25
C ARG A 664 -10.20 -10.27 -65.81
N GLU A 665 -9.40 -11.26 -65.44
CA GLU A 665 -8.77 -11.39 -64.12
C GLU A 665 -7.74 -10.28 -63.89
N LEU A 666 -6.91 -9.94 -64.88
CA LEU A 666 -5.95 -8.83 -64.78
C LEU A 666 -6.63 -7.47 -64.76
N SER A 667 -7.72 -7.26 -65.49
CA SER A 667 -8.50 -6.02 -65.41
C SER A 667 -9.31 -5.94 -64.11
N LEU A 668 -9.83 -7.07 -63.59
CA LEU A 668 -10.42 -7.13 -62.26
C LEU A 668 -9.36 -6.85 -61.18
N LEU A 669 -8.15 -7.39 -61.32
CA LEU A 669 -7.04 -7.20 -60.38
C LEU A 669 -6.52 -5.75 -60.42
N ARG A 670 -6.39 -5.15 -61.61
CA ARG A 670 -6.07 -3.72 -61.79
C ARG A 670 -7.15 -2.86 -61.16
N LYS A 671 -8.43 -3.12 -61.46
CA LYS A 671 -9.55 -2.39 -60.85
C LYS A 671 -9.57 -2.54 -59.33
N ARG A 672 -9.26 -3.72 -58.79
CA ARG A 672 -9.20 -3.98 -57.35
C ARG A 672 -7.96 -3.34 -56.69
N LEU A 673 -6.86 -3.17 -57.42
CA LEU A 673 -5.69 -2.40 -56.98
C LEU A 673 -5.95 -0.90 -57.04
N GLU A 674 -6.68 -0.41 -58.03
CA GLU A 674 -7.10 0.99 -58.17
C GLU A 674 -8.19 1.36 -57.13
N GLU A 675 -9.12 0.44 -56.84
CA GLU A 675 -10.04 0.52 -55.70
C GLU A 675 -9.27 0.48 -54.36
N LEU A 676 -8.22 -0.35 -54.23
CA LEU A 676 -7.38 -0.37 -53.03
C LEU A 676 -6.58 0.93 -52.88
N GLU A 677 -6.01 1.46 -53.96
CA GLU A 677 -5.24 2.71 -53.96
C GLU A 677 -6.14 3.91 -53.66
N THR A 678 -7.33 3.99 -54.27
CA THR A 678 -8.30 5.04 -53.94
C THR A 678 -8.85 4.91 -52.51
N THR A 679 -9.00 3.69 -51.99
CA THR A 679 -9.34 3.45 -50.58
C THR A 679 -8.19 3.85 -49.65
N GLN A 680 -6.94 3.56 -50.00
CA GLN A 680 -5.76 3.98 -49.24
C GLN A 680 -5.53 5.49 -49.29
N ARG A 681 -5.79 6.14 -50.44
CA ARG A 681 -5.79 7.62 -50.54
C ARG A 681 -6.90 8.22 -49.70
N LYS A 682 -8.13 7.69 -49.73
CA LYS A 682 -9.20 8.11 -48.80
C LYS A 682 -8.84 7.90 -47.34
N GLN A 683 -8.22 6.78 -46.97
CA GLN A 683 -7.75 6.55 -45.61
C GLN A 683 -6.61 7.51 -45.22
N LEU A 684 -5.78 7.96 -46.16
CA LEU A 684 -4.77 9.00 -45.94
C LEU A 684 -5.38 10.40 -45.84
N GLU A 685 -6.43 10.70 -46.61
CA GLU A 685 -7.21 11.95 -46.49
C GLU A 685 -8.03 11.99 -45.19
N GLU A 686 -8.59 10.86 -44.74
CA GLU A 686 -9.28 10.71 -43.44
C GLU A 686 -8.32 10.75 -42.24
N LEU A 687 -7.03 10.43 -42.44
CA LEU A 687 -5.97 10.56 -41.43
C LEU A 687 -5.22 11.91 -41.50
N GLY A 688 -5.46 12.72 -42.54
CA GLY A 688 -4.92 14.06 -42.72
C GLY A 688 -5.92 15.12 -42.28
N SER A 689 -5.92 15.49 -41.00
CA SER A 689 -6.75 16.61 -40.51
C SER A 689 -6.36 17.93 -41.20
N PRO A 690 -7.33 18.76 -41.63
CA PRO A 690 -7.05 20.15 -41.96
C PRO A 690 -6.53 20.87 -40.70
N GLY A 691 -5.59 21.78 -40.88
CA GLY A 691 -4.82 22.32 -39.75
C GLY A 691 -5.61 23.26 -38.83
N GLU A 692 -5.32 23.14 -37.54
CA GLU A 692 -4.92 24.23 -36.61
C GLU A 692 -4.01 23.64 -35.52
#